data_AF-Q4WI72-F1
#
_entry.id   AF-Q4WI72-F1
#
_cell.length_a   1.000
_cell.length_b   1.000
_cell.length_c   1.000
_cell.angle_alpha   90.00
_cell.angle_beta   90.00
_cell.angle_gamma   90.00
#
_symmetry.space_group_name_H-M   'P 1'
#
loop_
_entity.id
_entity.type
_entity.pdbx_description
1 polymer ?
#
loop_
_entity_poly.entity_id
_entity_poly.type
_entity_poly.pdbx_seq_one_letter_code
_entity_poly.pdbx_strand_id
1 'polypeptide(L)'
;MAAAFPDEIEPSPGAVSPASPTSSTGQIPIEQPQKLKGRHKLLQSLQRMSSSPSLTRRGRSHSTGYRRDGKASLSCVSLGQSAYNPCLGNGSSSQLYGGLNVRPVTPGSQGEHTDGNARIRLVGTDPPNGSNAKTIPLPTELRPASRGSPLEFAPVEETVVTEQPASEPKVVFDFWGRMPDEIKMNILRYLTPKEIVRCSAVSRAWHKMCFDGQLWTCVDAADYYREIPSDSLVKLMTSGGPFVRDLNLRGCIQLREKWATEGERITDLCRNIVNFSLEGCRIDKTSIHCFLLRNPRLQYINVSGLSTVTNSAMKIIAQKCPHLEILNISWCTGVNTTGLRKVIQACPRLKDLRASEISGFHDEEFTLELFRRNTLERLIISRTDLTDDSLKVLMHGIDPEIDVLTDRPIVPPRRLKHLDVHQCPELTDVGVKSLAHNVPELEGLQLSQCPQLSDDSVIDVIRTTPLLTHLELEDLEQLTNNTLVELAKCPCAERLEHLNISYCESIGDVGMLQVMKSCPNIRFVEMDNTRISDLTLMEASFRVRKRGYSENLPKVGLRLVVFDCANVTWAGVKEVLSSNAYIPRSRKPSSAVTAVTRELEEDNSPTTAMMSTSSITPPPPPPVFPNEIIQLKCFYGWQMTVDEHNKRVLRGDLAAASRLDRKWADYMMATEEAGAGGAGARRRRRRAREAERLYNADDDEDAYGIGGISALGGRRRRAQSGGCTVM
;
A
#
# COMPACT_ATOMS: atom_id res chain seq x y z
N MET A 1 -58.77 -25.99 -37.51
CA MET A 1 -60.21 -26.04 -37.89
C MET A 1 -60.69 -24.62 -38.17
N ALA A 2 -61.81 -24.43 -38.86
CA ALA A 2 -62.44 -23.09 -39.02
C ALA A 2 -63.09 -22.63 -37.69
N ALA A 3 -63.52 -21.37 -37.48
CA ALA A 3 -63.66 -20.21 -38.37
C ALA A 3 -63.12 -18.92 -37.64
N ALA A 4 -63.49 -17.64 -37.88
CA ALA A 4 -64.53 -17.01 -38.72
C ALA A 4 -64.20 -15.52 -39.06
N PHE A 5 -65.12 -14.87 -39.77
CA PHE A 5 -65.24 -13.43 -40.09
C PHE A 5 -66.45 -12.82 -39.31
N PRO A 6 -66.81 -11.50 -39.33
CA PRO A 6 -66.53 -10.51 -40.40
C PRO A 6 -66.35 -9.00 -40.02
N ASP A 7 -66.01 -8.19 -41.06
CA ASP A 7 -66.50 -6.82 -41.40
C ASP A 7 -66.33 -5.60 -40.43
N GLU A 8 -66.29 -4.31 -40.88
CA GLU A 8 -66.60 -3.69 -42.19
C GLU A 8 -65.88 -2.30 -42.41
N ILE A 9 -65.79 -1.85 -43.69
CA ILE A 9 -65.71 -0.45 -44.22
C ILE A 9 -64.41 0.42 -44.15
N GLU A 10 -64.14 1.13 -45.26
CA GLU A 10 -63.02 2.05 -45.59
C GLU A 10 -63.39 3.57 -45.37
N PRO A 11 -62.82 4.61 -46.04
CA PRO A 11 -61.50 4.80 -46.71
C PRO A 11 -60.77 6.15 -46.41
N SER A 12 -59.48 6.28 -46.78
CA SER A 12 -58.92 7.49 -47.45
C SER A 12 -57.49 7.23 -48.04
N PRO A 13 -57.00 7.99 -49.05
CA PRO A 13 -55.88 7.58 -49.91
C PRO A 13 -54.60 8.44 -49.79
N GLY A 14 -53.51 8.08 -50.50
CA GLY A 14 -52.38 9.01 -50.72
C GLY A 14 -51.02 8.39 -51.13
N ALA A 15 -50.94 7.78 -52.31
CA ALA A 15 -49.76 7.01 -52.74
C ALA A 15 -48.57 7.81 -53.33
N VAL A 16 -47.35 7.28 -53.13
CA VAL A 16 -46.18 7.25 -54.04
C VAL A 16 -45.26 8.49 -54.24
N SER A 17 -43.94 8.24 -54.12
CA SER A 17 -42.79 9.11 -54.46
C SER A 17 -42.22 8.76 -55.87
N PRO A 18 -41.23 9.50 -56.47
CA PRO A 18 -39.80 9.22 -56.16
C PRO A 18 -38.74 10.32 -56.48
N ALA A 19 -37.48 10.00 -56.17
CA ALA A 19 -36.20 10.41 -56.83
C ALA A 19 -35.58 11.83 -56.66
N SER A 20 -34.41 11.86 -55.97
CA SER A 20 -33.04 12.28 -56.39
C SER A 20 -32.79 13.48 -57.36
N PRO A 21 -31.61 14.19 -57.36
CA PRO A 21 -30.30 13.78 -56.79
C PRO A 21 -29.36 14.86 -56.15
N THR A 22 -28.32 14.38 -55.47
CA THR A 22 -26.92 14.88 -55.29
C THR A 22 -26.49 16.38 -55.41
N SER A 23 -25.89 16.85 -54.29
CA SER A 23 -24.53 17.47 -54.19
C SER A 23 -24.26 18.99 -54.32
N SER A 24 -23.12 19.37 -53.73
CA SER A 24 -22.31 20.60 -53.85
C SER A 24 -22.56 21.79 -52.89
N THR A 25 -21.43 22.19 -52.30
CA THR A 25 -21.06 23.37 -51.49
C THR A 25 -21.78 24.70 -51.74
N GLY A 26 -22.06 25.44 -50.65
CA GLY A 26 -22.33 26.89 -50.68
C GLY A 26 -21.73 27.65 -49.49
N GLN A 27 -20.79 28.57 -49.75
CA GLN A 27 -20.36 29.61 -48.81
C GLN A 27 -21.16 30.89 -49.06
N ILE A 28 -21.74 31.50 -48.02
CA ILE A 28 -22.38 32.83 -48.08
C ILE A 28 -21.90 33.64 -46.85
N PRO A 29 -21.58 34.95 -46.98
CA PRO A 29 -20.64 35.63 -46.08
C PRO A 29 -21.27 36.32 -44.86
N ILE A 30 -20.40 36.69 -43.91
CA ILE A 30 -20.75 37.46 -42.70
C ILE A 30 -20.67 38.97 -42.99
N GLU A 31 -21.79 39.67 -42.93
CA GLU A 31 -21.80 41.15 -42.87
C GLU A 31 -21.48 41.67 -41.46
N GLN A 32 -20.85 42.84 -41.37
CA GLN A 32 -20.54 43.50 -40.09
C GLN A 32 -21.61 44.54 -39.69
N PRO A 33 -22.28 44.39 -38.54
CA PRO A 33 -23.01 45.50 -37.93
C PRO A 33 -22.07 46.53 -37.30
N GLN A 34 -22.56 47.77 -37.15
CA GLN A 34 -21.72 48.97 -37.02
C GLN A 34 -21.21 49.26 -35.58
N LYS A 35 -20.08 49.97 -35.50
CA LYS A 35 -19.43 50.37 -34.23
C LYS A 35 -20.16 51.53 -33.53
N LEU A 36 -20.97 51.23 -32.52
CA LEU A 36 -21.47 52.24 -31.57
C LEU A 36 -20.61 52.29 -30.29
N LYS A 37 -19.93 53.42 -30.05
CA LYS A 37 -19.11 53.64 -28.86
C LYS A 37 -19.98 54.07 -27.67
N GLY A 38 -19.80 53.38 -26.53
CA GLY A 38 -20.01 53.99 -25.20
C GLY A 38 -21.26 53.57 -24.42
N ARG A 39 -21.24 52.37 -23.82
CA ARG A 39 -22.02 52.01 -22.61
C ARG A 39 -21.36 50.84 -21.85
N HIS A 40 -20.15 51.08 -21.35
CA HIS A 40 -19.34 50.09 -20.62
C HIS A 40 -18.84 50.61 -19.26
N LYS A 41 -19.75 51.23 -18.49
CA LYS A 41 -19.51 51.67 -17.10
C LYS A 41 -20.67 51.39 -16.12
N LEU A 42 -21.73 50.69 -16.55
CA LEU A 42 -22.94 50.48 -15.72
C LEU A 42 -23.19 49.02 -15.28
N LEU A 43 -22.50 48.03 -15.86
CA LEU A 43 -22.69 46.61 -15.52
C LEU A 43 -21.68 46.08 -14.49
N GLN A 44 -20.61 46.84 -14.20
CA GLN A 44 -19.55 46.42 -13.26
C GLN A 44 -19.91 46.68 -11.78
N SER A 45 -21.06 47.29 -11.51
CA SER A 45 -21.58 47.57 -10.15
C SER A 45 -22.50 46.48 -9.59
N LEU A 46 -23.03 45.58 -10.42
CA LEU A 46 -24.01 44.57 -9.99
C LEU A 46 -23.40 43.27 -9.46
N GLN A 47 -22.13 42.96 -9.76
CA GLN A 47 -21.41 41.79 -9.22
C GLN A 47 -20.85 41.99 -7.79
N ARG A 48 -21.50 42.83 -6.96
CA ARG A 48 -21.07 43.12 -5.58
C ARG A 48 -22.21 43.23 -4.55
N MET A 49 -23.28 42.44 -4.69
CA MET A 49 -24.28 42.26 -3.62
C MET A 49 -24.68 40.78 -3.45
N SER A 50 -23.85 40.01 -2.75
CA SER A 50 -24.17 38.64 -2.30
C SER A 50 -23.42 38.24 -1.02
N SER A 51 -23.44 39.11 0.00
CA SER A 51 -23.05 38.75 1.38
C SER A 51 -23.78 39.62 2.41
N SER A 52 -24.76 39.01 3.09
CA SER A 52 -25.42 39.60 4.27
C SER A 52 -24.60 39.35 5.55
N PRO A 53 -24.72 40.19 6.59
CA PRO A 53 -23.62 40.41 7.53
C PRO A 53 -23.71 39.61 8.84
N SER A 54 -22.55 39.26 9.39
CA SER A 54 -22.38 38.84 10.78
C SER A 54 -20.99 39.21 11.30
N LEU A 55 -20.92 39.64 12.57
CA LEU A 55 -19.75 40.12 13.33
C LEU A 55 -19.24 41.55 13.04
N THR A 56 -19.81 42.50 13.77
CA THR A 56 -19.16 43.77 14.11
C THR A 56 -18.21 43.61 15.32
N ARG A 57 -17.29 44.58 15.47
CA ARG A 57 -16.66 44.99 16.75
C ARG A 57 -15.58 44.10 17.41
N ARG A 58 -14.35 44.19 16.89
CA ARG A 58 -13.19 44.64 17.71
C ARG A 58 -12.15 45.35 16.85
N GLY A 59 -11.50 46.37 17.41
CA GLY A 59 -10.75 47.37 16.65
C GLY A 59 -9.30 46.99 16.28
N ARG A 60 -8.71 47.73 15.33
CA ARG A 60 -7.27 47.73 15.04
C ARG A 60 -6.62 48.93 15.71
N SER A 61 -5.45 48.73 16.31
CA SER A 61 -4.55 49.83 16.69
C SER A 61 -3.59 50.16 15.54
N HIS A 62 -3.10 51.39 15.49
CA HIS A 62 -2.31 51.92 14.37
C HIS A 62 -0.89 51.35 14.31
N SER A 63 -0.40 51.13 13.08
CA SER A 63 1.04 51.05 12.79
C SER A 63 1.57 52.46 12.50
N THR A 64 2.45 52.98 13.35
CA THR A 64 3.23 54.19 13.07
C THR A 64 4.36 53.90 12.09
N GLY A 65 4.76 54.90 11.30
CA GLY A 65 5.86 54.75 10.34
C GLY A 65 6.62 56.05 10.13
N TYR A 66 7.95 55.98 10.26
CA TYR A 66 8.93 56.96 9.80
C TYR A 66 9.97 56.18 8.99
N ARG A 67 10.08 56.44 7.68
CA ARG A 67 10.85 57.51 7.01
C ARG A 67 12.34 57.18 6.88
N ARG A 68 12.91 57.67 5.78
CA ARG A 68 14.25 57.41 5.26
C ARG A 68 14.90 58.77 5.02
N ASP A 69 16.15 58.94 5.48
CA ASP A 69 17.26 59.61 4.76
C ASP A 69 18.39 59.97 5.74
N GLY A 70 19.64 59.83 5.28
CA GLY A 70 20.88 60.01 6.03
C GLY A 70 22.05 59.39 5.27
N LYS A 71 23.24 60.00 5.29
CA LYS A 71 24.40 59.61 4.45
C LYS A 71 25.71 59.54 5.27
N ALA A 72 26.73 58.92 4.65
CA ALA A 72 28.15 58.88 5.05
C ALA A 72 28.49 57.90 6.21
N SER A 73 29.65 57.23 6.24
CA SER A 73 30.73 57.17 5.23
C SER A 73 31.62 55.90 5.31
N LEU A 74 32.38 55.70 4.23
CA LEU A 74 33.69 55.04 4.01
C LEU A 74 34.46 54.48 5.24
N SER A 75 35.35 53.47 5.12
CA SER A 75 35.98 52.74 3.98
C SER A 75 36.21 51.25 4.40
N CYS A 76 36.95 50.33 3.77
CA CYS A 76 37.76 50.13 2.54
C CYS A 76 37.70 48.58 2.23
N VAL A 77 38.43 47.89 1.33
CA VAL A 77 39.64 48.05 0.48
C VAL A 77 39.38 47.31 -0.86
N SER A 78 40.11 47.61 -1.95
CA SER A 78 39.95 46.95 -3.27
C SER A 78 41.27 46.60 -3.95
N LEU A 79 41.41 45.37 -4.46
CA LEU A 79 42.26 44.93 -5.60
C LEU A 79 41.64 43.62 -6.16
N GLY A 80 41.57 43.32 -7.46
CA GLY A 80 41.90 44.08 -8.67
C GLY A 80 41.20 43.47 -9.91
N GLN A 81 41.26 44.13 -11.06
CA GLN A 81 40.73 43.64 -12.36
C GLN A 81 41.80 42.73 -13.05
N SER A 82 41.65 42.09 -14.22
CA SER A 82 40.90 42.34 -15.48
C SER A 82 40.99 41.06 -16.37
N ALA A 83 40.52 40.95 -17.62
CA ALA A 83 39.25 41.33 -18.28
C ALA A 83 39.16 40.63 -19.67
N TYR A 84 38.04 40.85 -20.38
CA TYR A 84 37.78 40.59 -21.81
C TYR A 84 37.49 39.17 -22.34
N ASN A 85 36.52 39.19 -23.26
CA ASN A 85 35.89 38.19 -24.11
C ASN A 85 36.29 38.55 -25.59
N PRO A 86 35.89 37.87 -26.69
CA PRO A 86 35.10 36.63 -26.83
C PRO A 86 35.51 35.68 -28.02
N CYS A 87 34.66 34.66 -28.25
CA CYS A 87 34.09 34.18 -29.54
C CYS A 87 34.71 33.07 -30.44
N LEU A 88 33.76 32.29 -31.01
CA LEU A 88 33.75 31.48 -32.26
C LEU A 88 34.64 30.22 -32.41
N GLY A 89 34.06 29.18 -33.03
CA GLY A 89 34.82 28.21 -33.84
C GLY A 89 34.36 26.74 -33.78
N ASN A 90 33.70 26.26 -34.84
CA ASN A 90 33.38 24.85 -35.12
C ASN A 90 34.55 23.85 -34.95
N GLY A 91 34.21 22.55 -34.91
CA GLY A 91 34.90 21.62 -35.82
C GLY A 91 35.32 20.26 -35.28
N SER A 92 34.65 19.22 -35.78
CA SER A 92 34.90 17.79 -35.62
C SER A 92 36.34 17.25 -35.70
N SER A 93 36.48 16.04 -35.14
CA SER A 93 37.24 14.90 -35.68
C SER A 93 38.80 14.89 -35.70
N SER A 94 39.33 14.12 -34.73
CA SER A 94 39.98 12.80 -34.97
C SER A 94 41.51 12.65 -35.05
N GLN A 95 41.93 11.42 -34.70
CA GLN A 95 43.21 10.72 -34.93
C GLN A 95 44.50 11.23 -34.25
N LEU A 96 45.21 10.28 -33.61
CA LEU A 96 46.54 9.75 -33.96
C LEU A 96 47.01 8.80 -32.81
N TYR A 97 47.81 7.73 -33.00
CA TYR A 97 47.85 6.72 -34.07
C TYR A 97 48.68 5.49 -33.59
N GLY A 98 48.48 4.31 -34.20
CA GLY A 98 49.41 3.16 -34.14
C GLY A 98 49.30 2.24 -32.89
N GLY A 99 49.41 0.91 -33.02
CA GLY A 99 49.46 0.11 -34.26
C GLY A 99 49.64 -1.39 -34.03
N LEU A 100 48.84 -2.19 -34.78
CA LEU A 100 49.18 -3.42 -35.53
C LEU A 100 50.25 -4.40 -34.94
N ASN A 101 50.08 -5.74 -34.93
CA ASN A 101 49.12 -6.58 -35.67
C ASN A 101 48.99 -8.04 -35.16
N VAL A 102 47.82 -8.66 -35.42
CA VAL A 102 47.55 -10.08 -35.79
C VAL A 102 47.92 -11.26 -34.83
N ARG A 103 46.97 -12.22 -34.71
CA ARG A 103 47.11 -13.59 -34.13
C ARG A 103 47.26 -14.64 -35.26
N PRO A 104 47.74 -15.89 -35.02
CA PRO A 104 46.77 -17.01 -34.89
C PRO A 104 47.18 -18.28 -34.08
N VAL A 105 46.19 -18.90 -33.43
CA VAL A 105 45.93 -20.37 -33.23
C VAL A 105 46.92 -21.27 -32.42
N THR A 106 46.34 -22.30 -31.80
CA THR A 106 46.81 -23.35 -30.83
C THR A 106 47.44 -24.59 -31.52
N PRO A 107 47.88 -25.71 -30.84
CA PRO A 107 47.77 -26.14 -29.41
C PRO A 107 49.02 -26.81 -28.74
N GLY A 108 48.96 -27.18 -27.43
CA GLY A 108 49.75 -28.31 -26.87
C GLY A 108 50.21 -28.36 -25.38
N SER A 109 49.55 -29.20 -24.56
CA SER A 109 50.09 -30.13 -23.52
C SER A 109 50.88 -29.72 -22.22
N GLN A 110 50.29 -30.10 -21.06
CA GLN A 110 50.87 -30.63 -19.77
C GLN A 110 51.60 -29.72 -18.72
N GLY A 111 51.51 -30.15 -17.43
CA GLY A 111 52.15 -29.58 -16.21
C GLY A 111 51.22 -28.68 -15.37
N GLU A 112 50.41 -29.17 -14.40
CA GLU A 112 50.69 -29.59 -13.01
C GLU A 112 50.79 -28.49 -11.91
N HIS A 113 49.76 -28.50 -11.04
CA HIS A 113 49.75 -28.29 -9.57
C HIS A 113 50.15 -26.98 -8.83
N THR A 114 49.45 -26.83 -7.67
CA THR A 114 49.69 -26.03 -6.44
C THR A 114 49.37 -24.52 -6.36
N ASP A 115 48.40 -24.23 -5.46
CA ASP A 115 48.28 -23.20 -4.42
C ASP A 115 48.84 -21.77 -4.60
N GLY A 116 47.99 -20.78 -4.31
CA GLY A 116 48.34 -19.35 -4.28
C GLY A 116 47.32 -18.43 -3.61
N ASN A 117 47.04 -18.63 -2.31
CA ASN A 117 46.12 -17.76 -1.55
C ASN A 117 46.66 -16.31 -1.45
N ALA A 118 46.06 -15.38 -2.18
CA ALA A 118 46.44 -13.97 -2.17
C ALA A 118 46.12 -13.28 -0.83
N ARG A 119 47.16 -12.85 -0.10
CA ARG A 119 47.03 -11.93 1.05
C ARG A 119 47.46 -10.52 0.64
N ILE A 120 46.55 -9.57 0.77
CA ILE A 120 46.78 -8.14 0.57
C ILE A 120 47.73 -7.64 1.66
N ARG A 121 48.81 -6.94 1.28
CA ARG A 121 49.68 -6.21 2.21
C ARG A 121 49.14 -4.79 2.43
N LEU A 122 49.06 -4.36 3.69
CA LEU A 122 48.92 -2.95 4.03
C LEU A 122 50.33 -2.30 4.05
N VAL A 123 50.41 -1.03 3.65
CA VAL A 123 51.67 -0.26 3.60
C VAL A 123 51.93 0.42 4.93
N GLY A 124 53.19 0.40 5.38
CA GLY A 124 53.74 1.22 6.47
C GLY A 124 55.23 1.45 6.22
N THR A 125 55.70 2.67 6.42
CA THR A 125 56.98 3.16 5.87
C THR A 125 58.00 3.53 6.94
N ASP A 126 59.21 2.96 6.79
CA ASP A 126 60.51 3.63 7.02
C ASP A 126 60.94 3.86 8.51
N PRO A 127 62.25 4.14 8.79
CA PRO A 127 63.16 3.04 9.17
C PRO A 127 64.04 3.37 10.42
N PRO A 128 65.38 3.14 10.43
CA PRO A 128 65.99 1.89 10.89
C PRO A 128 66.92 2.05 12.11
N ASN A 129 67.07 1.00 12.94
CA ASN A 129 68.38 0.56 13.47
C ASN A 129 68.30 -0.67 14.40
N GLY A 130 69.44 -1.34 14.55
CA GLY A 130 69.90 -1.90 15.84
C GLY A 130 69.17 -3.11 16.42
N SER A 131 69.74 -4.30 16.24
CA SER A 131 69.44 -5.46 17.07
C SER A 131 69.93 -5.26 18.51
N ASN A 132 69.09 -5.61 19.50
CA ASN A 132 69.39 -6.62 20.53
C ASN A 132 68.29 -6.68 21.60
N ALA A 133 68.01 -7.89 22.10
CA ALA A 133 67.11 -8.09 23.23
C ALA A 133 67.88 -8.08 24.55
N LYS A 134 67.39 -7.34 25.55
CA LYS A 134 67.61 -7.59 26.99
C LYS A 134 66.60 -6.85 27.86
N THR A 135 66.07 -7.60 28.83
CA THR A 135 65.63 -7.22 30.20
C THR A 135 66.12 -5.85 30.71
N ILE A 136 65.44 -5.07 31.57
CA ILE A 136 64.45 -5.34 32.65
C ILE A 136 63.53 -4.09 32.81
N PRO A 137 62.38 -4.19 33.51
CA PRO A 137 61.99 -3.13 34.45
C PRO A 137 61.70 -3.66 35.87
N LEU A 138 62.26 -2.99 36.89
CA LEU A 138 61.94 -3.23 38.32
C LEU A 138 60.64 -2.49 38.73
N PRO A 139 60.03 -2.81 39.89
CA PRO A 139 58.62 -2.51 40.15
C PRO A 139 58.35 -1.17 40.86
N THR A 140 57.05 -0.92 41.02
CA THR A 140 56.39 -0.14 42.09
C THR A 140 57.05 -0.30 43.48
N GLU A 141 57.00 0.67 44.39
CA GLU A 141 56.13 1.85 44.49
C GLU A 141 56.87 3.16 44.82
N LEU A 142 56.22 4.31 44.56
CA LEU A 142 56.34 5.51 45.39
C LEU A 142 55.12 6.45 45.19
N ARG A 143 54.16 6.42 46.13
CA ARG A 143 53.09 7.44 46.25
C ARG A 143 53.54 8.56 47.20
N PRO A 144 53.39 9.84 46.86
CA PRO A 144 53.49 10.93 47.83
C PRO A 144 52.13 11.26 48.46
N ALA A 145 51.97 10.95 49.75
CA ALA A 145 51.02 11.65 50.62
C ALA A 145 51.67 12.94 51.18
N SER A 146 50.88 13.78 51.86
CA SER A 146 51.27 15.15 52.21
C SER A 146 52.32 15.29 53.33
N ARG A 147 53.30 16.20 53.11
CA ARG A 147 54.04 17.00 54.12
C ARG A 147 54.52 16.30 55.41
N GLY A 148 55.82 15.96 55.43
CA GLY A 148 56.76 16.58 56.40
C GLY A 148 57.09 15.87 57.74
N SER A 149 58.10 14.98 57.70
CA SER A 149 59.37 15.01 58.47
C SER A 149 59.41 15.14 60.03
N PRO A 150 60.45 14.63 60.75
CA PRO A 150 61.60 13.77 60.36
C PRO A 150 61.95 12.63 61.36
N LEU A 151 63.11 11.96 61.16
CA LEU A 151 63.88 11.08 62.10
C LEU A 151 63.28 9.68 62.45
N GLU A 152 64.05 8.58 62.66
CA GLU A 152 65.42 8.18 62.24
C GLU A 152 65.62 6.64 62.46
N PHE A 153 66.73 6.05 61.96
CA PHE A 153 67.28 4.69 62.23
C PHE A 153 66.53 3.37 61.87
N ALA A 154 67.03 2.73 60.80
CA ALA A 154 67.59 1.35 60.65
C ALA A 154 66.89 0.05 61.19
N PRO A 155 67.13 -1.14 60.57
CA PRO A 155 66.23 -2.32 60.64
C PRO A 155 66.96 -3.66 61.04
N VAL A 156 66.50 -4.82 60.50
CA VAL A 156 67.07 -6.21 60.56
C VAL A 156 66.58 -7.02 61.80
N GLU A 157 66.10 -8.28 61.74
CA GLU A 157 65.72 -9.23 60.65
C GLU A 157 64.71 -10.29 61.19
N GLU A 158 64.01 -11.02 60.30
CA GLU A 158 63.91 -12.52 60.24
C GLU A 158 62.78 -12.99 59.29
N THR A 159 62.74 -14.28 58.95
CA THR A 159 61.98 -14.81 57.79
C THR A 159 61.04 -15.98 58.10
N VAL A 160 59.87 -16.00 57.45
CA VAL A 160 58.99 -17.18 57.29
C VAL A 160 58.42 -17.20 55.88
N VAL A 161 58.28 -18.39 55.28
CA VAL A 161 57.77 -18.59 53.91
C VAL A 161 56.26 -18.80 53.92
N THR A 162 55.54 -18.19 52.97
CA THR A 162 54.09 -18.36 52.77
C THR A 162 53.80 -18.75 51.32
N GLU A 163 53.08 -19.85 51.12
CA GLU A 163 52.62 -20.28 49.78
C GLU A 163 51.53 -19.35 49.23
N GLN A 164 51.51 -19.14 47.91
CA GLN A 164 50.45 -18.40 47.22
C GLN A 164 49.54 -19.36 46.42
N PRO A 165 48.21 -19.18 46.44
CA PRO A 165 47.29 -20.07 45.75
C PRO A 165 47.36 -19.91 44.22
N ALA A 166 47.23 -21.04 43.52
CA ALA A 166 47.20 -21.04 42.05
C ALA A 166 45.93 -20.35 41.51
N SER A 167 46.08 -19.57 40.44
CA SER A 167 44.96 -18.88 39.79
C SER A 167 44.05 -19.86 39.03
N GLU A 168 42.75 -19.87 39.35
CA GLU A 168 41.78 -20.67 38.61
C GLU A 168 41.72 -20.27 37.11
N PRO A 169 41.64 -21.24 36.18
CA PRO A 169 41.47 -20.95 34.77
C PRO A 169 40.08 -20.36 34.53
N LYS A 170 40.01 -19.16 33.93
CA LYS A 170 38.74 -18.53 33.53
C LYS A 170 37.98 -19.46 32.57
N VAL A 171 36.95 -20.12 33.08
CA VAL A 171 36.08 -21.00 32.31
C VAL A 171 35.43 -20.20 31.19
N VAL A 172 35.83 -20.46 29.95
CA VAL A 172 35.16 -19.89 28.76
C VAL A 172 33.74 -20.44 28.74
N PHE A 173 32.78 -19.57 29.07
CA PHE A 173 31.37 -19.93 29.12
C PHE A 173 30.82 -20.03 27.69
N ASP A 174 30.99 -21.20 27.07
CA ASP A 174 30.33 -21.54 25.82
C ASP A 174 28.83 -21.69 26.03
N PHE A 175 28.14 -20.55 26.02
CA PHE A 175 26.68 -20.44 26.11
C PHE A 175 25.95 -21.28 25.07
N TRP A 176 26.52 -21.44 23.87
CA TRP A 176 25.88 -22.21 22.81
C TRP A 176 26.14 -23.71 22.96
N GLY A 177 27.38 -24.13 23.19
CA GLY A 177 27.74 -25.54 23.41
C GLY A 177 27.04 -26.15 24.62
N ARG A 178 26.80 -25.37 25.69
CA ARG A 178 26.11 -25.81 26.91
C ARG A 178 24.58 -25.77 26.83
N MET A 179 24.00 -25.19 25.79
CA MET A 179 22.55 -25.09 25.63
C MET A 179 21.94 -26.44 25.16
N PRO A 180 20.78 -26.89 25.67
CA PRO A 180 20.07 -28.05 25.11
C PRO A 180 19.69 -27.85 23.64
N ASP A 181 19.74 -28.91 22.84
CA ASP A 181 19.51 -28.83 21.38
C ASP A 181 18.07 -28.41 21.04
N GLU A 182 17.09 -28.69 21.91
CA GLU A 182 15.70 -28.24 21.80
C GLU A 182 15.60 -26.71 21.85
N ILE A 183 16.41 -26.06 22.70
CA ILE A 183 16.43 -24.59 22.80
C ILE A 183 17.15 -24.01 21.57
N LYS A 184 18.23 -24.64 21.09
CA LYS A 184 18.90 -24.25 19.84
C LYS A 184 17.94 -24.31 18.64
N MET A 185 17.16 -25.38 18.52
CA MET A 185 16.16 -25.53 17.45
C MET A 185 15.03 -24.50 17.57
N ASN A 186 14.55 -24.21 18.78
CA ASN A 186 13.56 -23.14 18.99
C ASN A 186 14.12 -21.76 18.62
N ILE A 187 15.39 -21.46 18.90
CA ILE A 187 16.05 -20.23 18.45
C ILE A 187 16.13 -20.17 16.91
N LEU A 188 16.58 -21.25 16.27
CA LEU A 188 16.67 -21.33 14.81
C LEU A 188 15.30 -21.21 14.12
N ARG A 189 14.21 -21.67 14.77
CA ARG A 189 12.84 -21.56 14.26
C ARG A 189 12.32 -20.11 14.17
N TYR A 190 12.91 -19.16 14.90
CA TYR A 190 12.56 -17.73 14.77
C TYR A 190 13.31 -17.02 13.64
N LEU A 191 14.29 -17.67 12.99
CA LEU A 191 15.05 -17.11 11.88
C LEU A 191 14.34 -17.34 10.54
N THR A 192 14.50 -16.42 9.59
CA THR A 192 14.00 -16.63 8.22
C THR A 192 14.81 -17.72 7.50
N PRO A 193 14.27 -18.40 6.48
CA PRO A 193 15.03 -19.35 5.65
C PRO A 193 16.34 -18.78 5.08
N LYS A 194 16.38 -17.48 4.74
CA LYS A 194 17.60 -16.78 4.31
C LYS A 194 18.67 -16.78 5.41
N GLU A 195 18.27 -16.56 6.65
CA GLU A 195 19.16 -16.50 7.81
C GLU A 195 19.60 -17.90 8.23
N ILE A 196 18.71 -18.90 8.24
CA ILE A 196 19.08 -20.30 8.52
C ILE A 196 20.14 -20.81 7.52
N VAL A 197 20.00 -20.50 6.23
CA VAL A 197 21.00 -20.84 5.21
C VAL A 197 22.34 -20.13 5.47
N ARG A 198 22.35 -18.86 5.92
CA ARG A 198 23.58 -18.16 6.34
C ARG A 198 24.21 -18.78 7.60
N CYS A 199 23.39 -19.11 8.59
CA CYS A 199 23.79 -19.79 9.82
C CYS A 199 24.42 -21.16 9.56
N SER A 200 24.04 -21.85 8.49
CA SER A 200 24.66 -23.12 8.08
C SER A 200 26.16 -23.02 7.71
N ALA A 201 26.71 -21.81 7.53
CA ALA A 201 28.13 -21.58 7.25
C ALA A 201 28.99 -21.39 8.51
N VAL A 202 28.39 -21.24 9.70
CA VAL A 202 29.10 -20.88 10.94
C VAL A 202 29.95 -22.02 11.51
N SER A 203 29.45 -23.26 11.44
CA SER A 203 30.12 -24.45 12.00
C SER A 203 29.49 -25.72 11.42
N ARG A 204 30.21 -26.85 11.42
CA ARG A 204 29.65 -28.16 11.03
C ARG A 204 28.45 -28.59 11.91
N ALA A 205 28.47 -28.23 13.19
CA ALA A 205 27.33 -28.48 14.08
C ALA A 205 26.11 -27.61 13.71
N TRP A 206 26.34 -26.32 13.47
CA TRP A 206 25.32 -25.39 12.98
C TRP A 206 24.75 -25.83 11.63
N HIS A 207 25.60 -26.27 10.70
CA HIS A 207 25.18 -26.83 9.41
C HIS A 207 24.22 -28.01 9.58
N LYS A 208 24.56 -28.98 10.45
CA LYS A 208 23.68 -30.12 10.74
C LYS A 208 22.32 -29.67 11.32
N MET A 209 22.31 -28.69 12.24
CA MET A 209 21.06 -28.18 12.83
C MET A 209 20.22 -27.39 11.83
N CYS A 210 20.85 -26.55 11.00
CA CYS A 210 20.16 -25.74 9.98
C CYS A 210 19.47 -26.59 8.89
N PHE A 211 19.96 -27.80 8.63
CA PHE A 211 19.34 -28.78 7.74
C PHE A 211 18.62 -29.92 8.49
N ASP A 212 18.21 -29.71 9.75
CA ASP A 212 17.30 -30.63 10.43
C ASP A 212 15.85 -30.43 9.96
N GLY A 213 15.16 -31.53 9.66
CA GLY A 213 13.80 -31.50 9.10
C GLY A 213 12.76 -30.82 9.99
N GLN A 214 13.00 -30.71 11.30
CA GLN A 214 12.08 -30.04 12.23
C GLN A 214 11.96 -28.53 12.01
N LEU A 215 12.98 -27.89 11.42
CA LEU A 215 12.91 -26.46 11.07
C LEU A 215 12.05 -26.23 9.81
N TRP A 216 12.03 -27.20 8.90
CA TRP A 216 11.44 -27.10 7.56
C TRP A 216 9.99 -27.60 7.49
N THR A 217 9.21 -27.42 8.55
CA THR A 217 7.78 -27.77 8.57
C THR A 217 6.95 -26.90 7.62
N CYS A 218 7.36 -25.63 7.46
CA CYS A 218 6.85 -24.71 6.47
C CYS A 218 8.02 -24.23 5.59
N VAL A 219 7.85 -24.34 4.28
CA VAL A 219 8.79 -23.90 3.26
C VAL A 219 8.06 -22.95 2.31
N ASP A 220 8.12 -21.65 2.61
CA ASP A 220 7.63 -20.60 1.72
C ASP A 220 8.80 -19.93 1.01
N ALA A 221 8.83 -20.01 -0.33
CA ALA A 221 9.87 -19.45 -1.18
C ALA A 221 9.46 -18.13 -1.88
N ALA A 222 8.25 -17.61 -1.65
CA ALA A 222 7.74 -16.42 -2.32
C ALA A 222 8.60 -15.17 -2.07
N ASP A 223 9.17 -15.04 -0.86
CA ASP A 223 10.04 -13.91 -0.47
C ASP A 223 11.49 -14.02 -0.98
N TYR A 224 11.88 -15.12 -1.62
CA TYR A 224 13.28 -15.40 -1.94
C TYR A 224 13.59 -16.20 -3.21
N TYR A 225 12.60 -16.48 -4.06
CA TYR A 225 12.81 -17.20 -5.33
C TYR A 225 13.82 -16.54 -6.30
N ARG A 226 14.21 -15.28 -6.07
CA ARG A 226 15.24 -14.53 -6.82
C ARG A 226 16.64 -14.58 -6.19
N GLU A 227 16.75 -14.99 -4.93
CA GLU A 227 17.99 -14.91 -4.13
C GLU A 227 18.60 -16.28 -3.82
N ILE A 228 17.77 -17.30 -3.61
CA ILE A 228 18.23 -18.67 -3.30
C ILE A 228 18.24 -19.50 -4.58
N PRO A 229 19.38 -20.10 -4.99
CA PRO A 229 19.45 -20.93 -6.19
C PRO A 229 18.64 -22.23 -6.02
N SER A 230 18.10 -22.74 -7.13
CA SER A 230 17.24 -23.94 -7.16
C SER A 230 17.86 -25.17 -6.49
N ASP A 231 19.17 -25.40 -6.64
CA ASP A 231 19.90 -26.48 -5.94
C ASP A 231 19.84 -26.39 -4.41
N SER A 232 19.80 -25.19 -3.85
CA SER A 232 19.64 -25.01 -2.39
C SER A 232 18.18 -25.24 -1.98
N LEU A 233 17.22 -24.83 -2.81
CA LEU A 233 15.80 -25.04 -2.55
C LEU A 233 15.46 -26.55 -2.56
N VAL A 234 15.95 -27.32 -3.53
CA VAL A 234 15.75 -28.78 -3.56
C VAL A 234 16.43 -29.47 -2.37
N LYS A 235 17.60 -29.00 -1.92
CA LYS A 235 18.25 -29.49 -0.68
C LYS A 235 17.38 -29.22 0.55
N LEU A 236 16.81 -28.03 0.69
CA LEU A 236 15.89 -27.68 1.79
C LEU A 236 14.64 -28.58 1.82
N MET A 237 14.01 -28.80 0.67
CA MET A 237 12.89 -29.73 0.53
C MET A 237 13.29 -31.18 0.85
N THR A 238 14.49 -31.59 0.43
CA THR A 238 15.06 -32.92 0.71
C THR A 238 15.38 -33.12 2.20
N SER A 239 15.84 -32.08 2.92
CA SER A 239 16.09 -32.14 4.36
C SER A 239 14.83 -32.08 5.20
N GLY A 240 13.81 -31.32 4.76
CA GLY A 240 12.48 -31.31 5.40
C GLY A 240 11.75 -32.64 5.21
N GLY A 241 11.70 -33.14 3.98
CA GLY A 241 11.11 -34.43 3.60
C GLY A 241 9.75 -34.71 4.28
N PRO A 242 9.67 -35.72 5.18
CA PRO A 242 8.41 -36.10 5.82
C PRO A 242 7.86 -35.09 6.84
N PHE A 243 8.65 -34.08 7.24
CA PHE A 243 8.24 -33.01 8.16
C PHE A 243 7.57 -31.83 7.45
N VAL A 244 7.79 -31.66 6.14
CA VAL A 244 7.16 -30.58 5.35
C VAL A 244 5.63 -30.77 5.35
N ARG A 245 4.91 -29.78 5.87
CA ARG A 245 3.44 -29.70 5.85
C ARG A 245 2.97 -28.58 4.95
N ASP A 246 3.66 -27.45 4.97
CA ASP A 246 3.33 -26.27 4.18
C ASP A 246 4.42 -26.04 3.15
N LEU A 247 4.05 -26.07 1.87
CA LEU A 247 4.95 -25.90 0.74
C LEU A 247 4.39 -24.84 -0.21
N ASN A 248 4.93 -23.63 -0.12
CA ASN A 248 4.62 -22.53 -1.02
C ASN A 248 5.82 -22.21 -1.92
N LEU A 249 5.66 -22.47 -3.21
CA LEU A 249 6.69 -22.26 -4.23
C LEU A 249 6.31 -21.14 -5.21
N ARG A 250 5.37 -20.25 -4.83
CA ARG A 250 4.85 -19.17 -5.68
C ARG A 250 5.99 -18.40 -6.40
N GLY A 251 5.89 -18.31 -7.72
CA GLY A 251 6.88 -17.63 -8.58
C GLY A 251 8.21 -18.38 -8.80
N CYS A 252 8.40 -19.61 -8.32
CA CYS A 252 9.67 -20.36 -8.43
C CYS A 252 9.94 -20.94 -9.84
N ILE A 253 10.00 -20.08 -10.87
CA ILE A 253 10.29 -20.44 -12.27
C ILE A 253 11.60 -21.26 -12.38
N GLN A 254 12.60 -20.94 -11.57
CA GLN A 254 13.91 -21.62 -11.52
C GLN A 254 13.87 -23.11 -11.16
N LEU A 255 12.74 -23.63 -10.65
CA LEU A 255 12.62 -25.04 -10.29
C LEU A 255 12.32 -25.94 -11.49
N ARG A 256 11.92 -25.42 -12.66
CA ARG A 256 11.45 -26.23 -13.80
C ARG A 256 12.38 -27.41 -14.14
N GLU A 257 13.64 -27.12 -14.43
CA GLU A 257 14.61 -28.14 -14.86
C GLU A 257 14.97 -29.10 -13.71
N LYS A 258 15.12 -28.57 -12.49
CA LYS A 258 15.41 -29.36 -11.29
C LYS A 258 14.23 -30.25 -10.88
N TRP A 259 13.00 -29.86 -11.18
CA TRP A 259 11.81 -30.68 -10.95
C TRP A 259 11.68 -31.81 -11.97
N ALA A 260 12.18 -31.62 -13.21
CA ALA A 260 12.30 -32.71 -14.16
C ALA A 260 13.34 -33.76 -13.73
N THR A 261 14.44 -33.36 -13.08
CA THR A 261 15.52 -34.29 -12.64
C THR A 261 15.35 -34.86 -11.23
N GLU A 262 14.82 -34.09 -10.27
CA GLU A 262 14.71 -34.46 -8.86
C GLU A 262 13.27 -34.40 -8.32
N GLY A 263 12.27 -34.03 -9.13
CA GLY A 263 10.88 -33.91 -8.70
C GLY A 263 10.24 -35.21 -8.22
N GLU A 264 10.69 -36.37 -8.72
CA GLU A 264 10.31 -37.67 -8.14
C GLU A 264 10.89 -37.82 -6.73
N ARG A 265 12.20 -37.63 -6.52
CA ARG A 265 12.84 -37.66 -5.20
C ARG A 265 12.16 -36.72 -4.19
N ILE A 266 11.79 -35.52 -4.61
CA ILE A 266 11.03 -34.56 -3.80
C ILE A 266 9.66 -35.15 -3.41
N THR A 267 8.91 -35.65 -4.39
CA THR A 267 7.59 -36.27 -4.22
C THR A 267 7.63 -37.56 -3.37
N ASP A 268 8.76 -38.27 -3.39
CA ASP A 268 9.03 -39.47 -2.61
C ASP A 268 9.35 -39.18 -1.15
N LEU A 269 9.88 -38.00 -0.82
CA LEU A 269 10.19 -37.59 0.55
C LEU A 269 9.04 -36.83 1.21
N CYS A 270 8.41 -35.90 0.47
CA CYS A 270 7.36 -35.02 0.96
C CYS A 270 5.97 -35.67 0.83
N ARG A 271 5.59 -36.49 1.83
CA ARG A 271 4.32 -37.28 1.85
C ARG A 271 3.25 -36.79 2.82
N ASN A 272 3.55 -35.77 3.63
CA ASN A 272 2.68 -35.24 4.69
C ASN A 272 2.19 -33.81 4.41
N ILE A 273 2.25 -33.36 3.15
CA ILE A 273 1.90 -31.98 2.82
C ILE A 273 0.38 -31.78 2.95
N VAL A 274 0.04 -30.68 3.64
CA VAL A 274 -1.30 -30.21 3.97
C VAL A 274 -1.63 -28.99 3.11
N ASN A 275 -0.68 -28.05 3.00
CA ASN A 275 -0.84 -26.82 2.23
C ASN A 275 0.15 -26.79 1.07
N PHE A 276 -0.34 -26.70 -0.16
CA PHE A 276 0.46 -26.74 -1.38
C PHE A 276 0.14 -25.57 -2.31
N SER A 277 1.16 -24.81 -2.70
CA SER A 277 1.03 -23.66 -3.60
C SER A 277 2.12 -23.66 -4.67
N LEU A 278 1.71 -23.67 -5.94
CA LEU A 278 2.56 -23.62 -7.14
C LEU A 278 2.26 -22.43 -8.06
N GLU A 279 1.54 -21.42 -7.57
CA GLU A 279 1.09 -20.29 -8.39
C GLU A 279 2.26 -19.61 -9.14
N GLY A 280 2.11 -19.41 -10.45
CA GLY A 280 3.15 -18.82 -11.31
C GLY A 280 4.42 -19.67 -11.51
N CYS A 281 4.44 -20.94 -11.07
CA CYS A 281 5.48 -21.89 -11.43
C CYS A 281 5.40 -22.32 -12.91
N ARG A 282 6.41 -23.05 -13.39
CA ARG A 282 6.37 -23.75 -14.69
C ARG A 282 6.81 -25.19 -14.48
N ILE A 283 5.89 -26.05 -14.05
CA ILE A 283 6.12 -27.45 -13.69
C ILE A 283 5.28 -28.36 -14.62
N ASP A 284 5.88 -29.47 -15.03
CA ASP A 284 5.28 -30.38 -15.99
C ASP A 284 4.13 -31.20 -15.40
N LYS A 285 3.13 -31.50 -16.24
CA LYS A 285 1.86 -32.13 -15.86
C LYS A 285 2.02 -33.47 -15.13
N THR A 286 2.96 -34.31 -15.57
CA THR A 286 3.29 -35.61 -14.97
C THR A 286 3.76 -35.46 -13.52
N SER A 287 4.63 -34.49 -13.26
CA SER A 287 5.18 -34.27 -11.93
C SER A 287 4.12 -33.74 -10.94
N ILE A 288 3.21 -32.86 -11.40
CA ILE A 288 2.06 -32.42 -10.60
C ILE A 288 1.13 -33.59 -10.29
N HIS A 289 0.82 -34.44 -11.28
CA HIS A 289 0.03 -35.65 -11.08
C HIS A 289 0.66 -36.59 -10.03
N CYS A 290 1.96 -36.87 -10.13
CA CYS A 290 2.68 -37.71 -9.17
C CYS A 290 2.63 -37.13 -7.75
N PHE A 291 2.81 -35.82 -7.59
CA PHE A 291 2.76 -35.14 -6.30
C PHE A 291 1.39 -35.27 -5.63
N LEU A 292 0.31 -35.03 -6.39
CA LEU A 292 -1.07 -35.16 -5.93
C LEU A 292 -1.46 -36.62 -5.62
N LEU A 293 -0.90 -37.59 -6.34
CA LEU A 293 -1.12 -39.03 -6.07
C LEU A 293 -0.52 -39.51 -4.74
N ARG A 294 0.55 -38.87 -4.25
CA ARG A 294 1.27 -39.29 -3.04
C ARG A 294 0.92 -38.52 -1.75
N ASN A 295 0.18 -37.42 -1.83
CA ASN A 295 -0.17 -36.57 -0.68
C ASN A 295 -1.69 -36.58 -0.37
N PRO A 296 -2.23 -37.60 0.34
CA PRO A 296 -3.65 -37.71 0.63
C PRO A 296 -4.16 -36.79 1.76
N ARG A 297 -3.26 -36.01 2.37
CA ARG A 297 -3.54 -35.10 3.50
C ARG A 297 -3.71 -33.63 3.10
N LEU A 298 -3.72 -33.34 1.80
CA LEU A 298 -3.90 -31.99 1.27
C LEU A 298 -5.26 -31.40 1.69
N GLN A 299 -5.20 -30.20 2.28
CA GLN A 299 -6.33 -29.37 2.71
C GLN A 299 -6.40 -28.07 1.90
N TYR A 300 -5.25 -27.51 1.51
CA TYR A 300 -5.14 -26.34 0.64
C TYR A 300 -4.34 -26.68 -0.62
N ILE A 301 -4.91 -26.41 -1.79
CA ILE A 301 -4.24 -26.52 -3.09
C ILE A 301 -4.42 -25.20 -3.85
N ASN A 302 -3.33 -24.47 -4.08
CA ASN A 302 -3.26 -23.35 -5.02
C ASN A 302 -2.38 -23.71 -6.21
N VAL A 303 -2.99 -23.83 -7.38
CA VAL A 303 -2.31 -24.07 -8.66
C VAL A 303 -2.70 -23.04 -9.71
N SER A 304 -3.11 -21.85 -9.28
CA SER A 304 -3.58 -20.78 -10.17
C SER A 304 -2.52 -20.33 -11.18
N GLY A 305 -2.98 -20.04 -12.41
CA GLY A 305 -2.14 -19.72 -13.56
C GLY A 305 -1.34 -20.89 -14.14
N LEU A 306 -1.58 -22.15 -13.74
CA LEU A 306 -0.89 -23.32 -14.30
C LEU A 306 -1.69 -23.98 -15.42
N SER A 307 -1.43 -23.57 -16.67
CA SER A 307 -2.00 -24.20 -17.87
C SER A 307 -1.62 -25.68 -18.09
N THR A 308 -0.67 -26.23 -17.32
CA THR A 308 -0.36 -27.67 -17.29
C THR A 308 -1.38 -28.48 -16.45
N VAL A 309 -2.13 -27.82 -15.57
CA VAL A 309 -3.23 -28.43 -14.79
C VAL A 309 -4.44 -28.59 -15.69
N THR A 310 -5.07 -29.77 -15.60
CA THR A 310 -6.16 -30.18 -16.50
C THR A 310 -7.19 -31.04 -15.77
N ASN A 311 -8.33 -31.32 -16.39
CA ASN A 311 -9.38 -32.19 -15.84
C ASN A 311 -8.89 -33.57 -15.33
N SER A 312 -7.76 -34.10 -15.84
CA SER A 312 -7.13 -35.30 -15.30
C SER A 312 -6.51 -35.11 -13.91
N ALA A 313 -5.98 -33.92 -13.60
CA ALA A 313 -5.50 -33.57 -12.26
C ALA A 313 -6.67 -33.42 -11.29
N MET A 314 -7.79 -32.82 -11.72
CA MET A 314 -9.02 -32.75 -10.91
C MET A 314 -9.55 -34.15 -10.54
N LYS A 315 -9.51 -35.11 -11.49
CA LYS A 315 -9.82 -36.52 -11.20
C LYS A 315 -8.89 -37.14 -10.15
N ILE A 316 -7.59 -36.82 -10.17
CA ILE A 316 -6.63 -37.29 -9.16
C ILE A 316 -6.92 -36.69 -7.79
N ILE A 317 -7.18 -35.38 -7.71
CA ILE A 317 -7.56 -34.69 -6.47
C ILE A 317 -8.81 -35.34 -5.86
N ALA A 318 -9.86 -35.51 -6.66
CA ALA A 318 -11.09 -36.19 -6.25
C ALA A 318 -10.84 -37.62 -5.71
N GLN A 319 -9.91 -38.37 -6.29
CA GLN A 319 -9.61 -39.75 -5.90
C GLN A 319 -8.63 -39.89 -4.71
N LYS A 320 -7.95 -38.81 -4.30
CA LYS A 320 -6.85 -38.89 -3.30
C LYS A 320 -6.90 -37.86 -2.17
N CYS A 321 -7.60 -36.74 -2.33
CA CYS A 321 -7.60 -35.62 -1.38
C CYS A 321 -8.99 -35.37 -0.74
N PRO A 322 -9.59 -36.34 -0.03
CA PRO A 322 -10.96 -36.21 0.52
C PRO A 322 -11.06 -35.16 1.65
N HIS A 323 -9.94 -34.66 2.15
CA HIS A 323 -9.84 -33.65 3.20
C HIS A 323 -9.62 -32.23 2.67
N LEU A 324 -9.72 -32.02 1.35
CA LEU A 324 -9.57 -30.71 0.72
C LEU A 324 -10.62 -29.71 1.26
N GLU A 325 -10.15 -28.60 1.82
CA GLU A 325 -10.99 -27.51 2.33
C GLU A 325 -10.92 -26.25 1.44
N ILE A 326 -9.79 -26.04 0.75
CA ILE A 326 -9.53 -24.86 -0.10
C ILE A 326 -8.90 -25.31 -1.43
N LEU A 327 -9.53 -24.92 -2.55
CA LEU A 327 -9.04 -25.17 -3.90
C LEU A 327 -9.02 -23.87 -4.72
N ASN A 328 -7.82 -23.43 -5.12
CA ASN A 328 -7.62 -22.35 -6.08
C ASN A 328 -7.03 -22.90 -7.39
N ILE A 329 -7.83 -22.80 -8.46
CA ILE A 329 -7.48 -23.16 -9.83
C ILE A 329 -7.79 -22.02 -10.81
N SER A 330 -7.92 -20.77 -10.34
CA SER A 330 -8.15 -19.61 -11.21
C SER A 330 -7.08 -19.49 -12.31
N TRP A 331 -7.47 -19.07 -13.52
CA TRP A 331 -6.59 -18.96 -14.70
C TRP A 331 -5.99 -20.30 -15.17
N CYS A 332 -6.68 -21.42 -14.96
CA CYS A 332 -6.26 -22.77 -15.41
C CYS A 332 -7.12 -23.25 -16.59
N THR A 333 -6.88 -22.69 -17.78
CA THR A 333 -7.62 -22.92 -19.03
C THR A 333 -7.73 -24.39 -19.50
N GLY A 334 -6.98 -25.32 -18.91
CA GLY A 334 -7.09 -26.76 -19.15
C GLY A 334 -8.15 -27.49 -18.29
N VAL A 335 -8.85 -26.78 -17.42
CA VAL A 335 -9.88 -27.30 -16.50
C VAL A 335 -11.25 -26.76 -16.90
N ASN A 336 -12.29 -27.58 -16.72
CA ASN A 336 -13.69 -27.25 -16.95
C ASN A 336 -14.53 -27.69 -15.74
N THR A 337 -15.77 -27.23 -15.66
CA THR A 337 -16.74 -27.65 -14.62
C THR A 337 -16.96 -29.17 -14.55
N THR A 338 -16.87 -29.90 -15.67
CA THR A 338 -16.93 -31.38 -15.68
C THR A 338 -15.76 -32.07 -14.95
N GLY A 339 -14.64 -31.37 -14.77
CA GLY A 339 -13.53 -31.76 -13.89
C GLY A 339 -13.82 -31.43 -12.43
N LEU A 340 -14.27 -30.21 -12.15
CA LEU A 340 -14.63 -29.74 -10.81
C LEU A 340 -15.81 -30.53 -10.19
N ARG A 341 -16.82 -30.92 -10.96
CA ARG A 341 -17.98 -31.74 -10.52
C ARG A 341 -17.52 -32.97 -9.73
N LYS A 342 -16.45 -33.62 -10.20
CA LYS A 342 -15.85 -34.81 -9.56
C LYS A 342 -15.13 -34.48 -8.24
N VAL A 343 -14.51 -33.30 -8.13
CA VAL A 343 -13.86 -32.82 -6.89
C VAL A 343 -14.93 -32.50 -5.84
N ILE A 344 -15.96 -31.74 -6.20
CA ILE A 344 -17.09 -31.39 -5.33
C ILE A 344 -17.81 -32.66 -4.83
N GLN A 345 -17.98 -33.65 -5.71
CA GLN A 345 -18.58 -34.93 -5.33
C GLN A 345 -17.79 -35.71 -4.28
N ALA A 346 -16.45 -35.61 -4.29
CA ALA A 346 -15.55 -36.42 -3.48
C ALA A 346 -14.92 -35.70 -2.28
N CYS A 347 -14.98 -34.36 -2.21
CA CYS A 347 -14.35 -33.54 -1.18
C CYS A 347 -15.40 -32.88 -0.26
N PRO A 348 -16.00 -33.61 0.72
CA PRO A 348 -17.10 -33.11 1.55
C PRO A 348 -16.72 -32.00 2.55
N ARG A 349 -15.47 -31.54 2.56
CA ARG A 349 -14.99 -30.44 3.40
C ARG A 349 -14.65 -29.16 2.64
N LEU A 350 -14.88 -29.13 1.32
CA LEU A 350 -14.55 -27.97 0.49
C LEU A 350 -15.39 -26.76 0.91
N LYS A 351 -14.72 -25.68 1.33
CA LYS A 351 -15.29 -24.41 1.81
C LYS A 351 -14.95 -23.23 0.89
N ASP A 352 -13.75 -23.20 0.34
CA ASP A 352 -13.25 -22.11 -0.52
C ASP A 352 -12.91 -22.67 -1.89
N LEU A 353 -13.71 -22.32 -2.90
CA LEU A 353 -13.52 -22.70 -4.29
C LEU A 353 -13.27 -21.46 -5.14
N ARG A 354 -12.10 -21.40 -5.78
CA ARG A 354 -11.70 -20.31 -6.68
C ARG A 354 -11.39 -20.88 -8.05
N ALA A 355 -12.21 -20.50 -9.02
CA ALA A 355 -12.26 -21.06 -10.37
C ALA A 355 -12.51 -19.94 -11.40
N SER A 356 -11.81 -18.81 -11.24
CA SER A 356 -11.84 -17.69 -12.19
C SER A 356 -11.32 -18.12 -13.56
N GLU A 357 -11.88 -17.57 -14.65
CA GLU A 357 -11.44 -17.87 -16.03
C GLU A 357 -11.44 -19.37 -16.36
N ILE A 358 -12.52 -20.06 -15.99
CA ILE A 358 -12.82 -21.45 -16.33
C ILE A 358 -14.17 -21.52 -17.03
N SER A 359 -14.31 -22.43 -18.00
CA SER A 359 -15.53 -22.58 -18.80
C SER A 359 -16.39 -23.78 -18.39
N GLY A 360 -17.69 -23.66 -18.70
CA GLY A 360 -18.74 -24.63 -18.43
C GLY A 360 -19.62 -24.28 -17.23
N PHE A 361 -19.65 -23.03 -16.77
CA PHE A 361 -20.52 -22.62 -15.65
C PHE A 361 -22.01 -22.60 -16.00
N HIS A 362 -22.33 -22.61 -17.30
CA HIS A 362 -23.65 -22.88 -17.86
C HIS A 362 -24.15 -24.34 -17.67
N ASP A 363 -23.34 -25.24 -17.10
CA ASP A 363 -23.72 -26.66 -16.88
C ASP A 363 -24.60 -26.82 -15.63
N GLU A 364 -25.90 -27.00 -15.83
CA GLU A 364 -26.87 -27.26 -14.75
C GLU A 364 -26.52 -28.47 -13.88
N GLU A 365 -25.87 -29.53 -14.41
CA GLU A 365 -25.42 -30.66 -13.58
C GLU A 365 -24.37 -30.23 -12.55
N PHE A 366 -23.57 -29.22 -12.88
CA PHE A 366 -22.51 -28.70 -12.02
C PHE A 366 -23.06 -27.77 -10.94
N THR A 367 -23.94 -26.83 -11.30
CA THR A 367 -24.57 -25.92 -10.34
C THR A 367 -25.52 -26.66 -9.40
N LEU A 368 -26.21 -27.70 -9.87
CA LEU A 368 -27.03 -28.58 -9.05
C LEU A 368 -26.22 -29.38 -8.02
N GLU A 369 -25.03 -29.87 -8.35
CA GLU A 369 -24.15 -30.55 -7.37
C GLU A 369 -23.65 -29.55 -6.31
N LEU A 370 -23.29 -28.31 -6.71
CA LEU A 370 -22.95 -27.25 -5.75
C LEU A 370 -24.13 -26.92 -4.82
N PHE A 371 -25.35 -26.78 -5.38
CA PHE A 371 -26.57 -26.56 -4.61
C PHE A 371 -26.84 -27.70 -3.61
N ARG A 372 -26.67 -28.95 -4.02
CA ARG A 372 -26.85 -30.15 -3.18
C ARG A 372 -25.82 -30.26 -2.05
N ARG A 373 -24.60 -29.74 -2.24
CA ARG A 373 -23.54 -29.80 -1.21
C ARG A 373 -23.67 -28.72 -0.15
N ASN A 374 -23.87 -27.46 -0.57
CA ASN A 374 -23.98 -26.31 0.34
C ASN A 374 -22.87 -26.23 1.43
N THR A 375 -21.66 -26.68 1.11
CA THR A 375 -20.49 -26.67 2.03
C THR A 375 -19.64 -25.41 1.88
N LEU A 376 -19.79 -24.68 0.78
CA LEU A 376 -18.95 -23.52 0.45
C LEU A 376 -19.29 -22.31 1.34
N GLU A 377 -18.23 -21.73 1.91
CA GLU A 377 -18.24 -20.44 2.61
C GLU A 377 -17.65 -19.33 1.73
N ARG A 378 -16.87 -19.67 0.70
CA ARG A 378 -16.33 -18.75 -0.31
C ARG A 378 -16.39 -19.38 -1.70
N LEU A 379 -16.98 -18.65 -2.65
CA LEU A 379 -17.06 -19.02 -4.06
C LEU A 379 -16.58 -17.84 -4.93
N ILE A 380 -15.55 -18.09 -5.75
CA ILE A 380 -14.96 -17.10 -6.64
C ILE A 380 -14.98 -17.67 -8.07
N ILE A 381 -15.86 -17.14 -8.91
CA ILE A 381 -16.14 -17.60 -10.28
C ILE A 381 -16.18 -16.43 -11.28
N SER A 382 -15.36 -15.41 -11.03
CA SER A 382 -15.14 -14.24 -11.91
C SER A 382 -14.63 -14.61 -13.32
N ARG A 383 -14.99 -13.84 -14.36
CA ARG A 383 -14.63 -14.13 -15.77
C ARG A 383 -15.08 -15.53 -16.21
N THR A 384 -16.36 -15.85 -16.04
CA THR A 384 -16.91 -17.15 -16.44
C THR A 384 -18.17 -17.00 -17.29
N ASP A 385 -18.53 -18.10 -17.94
CA ASP A 385 -19.78 -18.30 -18.70
C ASP A 385 -20.94 -18.65 -17.74
N LEU A 386 -21.16 -17.79 -16.74
CA LEU A 386 -22.22 -17.91 -15.75
C LEU A 386 -23.47 -17.16 -16.21
N THR A 387 -24.55 -17.91 -16.45
CA THR A 387 -25.88 -17.38 -16.80
C THR A 387 -26.76 -17.16 -15.57
N ASP A 388 -27.82 -16.35 -15.73
CA ASP A 388 -28.86 -16.16 -14.71
C ASP A 388 -29.46 -17.48 -14.21
N ASP A 389 -29.84 -18.39 -15.12
CA ASP A 389 -30.41 -19.68 -14.75
C ASP A 389 -29.40 -20.56 -14.00
N SER A 390 -28.11 -20.46 -14.34
CA SER A 390 -27.04 -21.18 -13.62
C SER A 390 -26.88 -20.69 -12.18
N LEU A 391 -26.97 -19.37 -11.96
CA LEU A 391 -26.94 -18.78 -10.61
C LEU A 391 -28.24 -19.10 -9.84
N LYS A 392 -29.39 -19.07 -10.50
CA LYS A 392 -30.70 -19.45 -9.96
C LYS A 392 -30.73 -20.91 -9.53
N VAL A 393 -30.19 -21.84 -10.31
CA VAL A 393 -30.04 -23.27 -9.91
C VAL A 393 -29.03 -23.42 -8.77
N LEU A 394 -27.98 -22.60 -8.71
CA LEU A 394 -27.03 -22.61 -7.58
C LEU A 394 -27.66 -22.15 -6.25
N MET A 395 -28.63 -21.22 -6.30
CA MET A 395 -29.35 -20.72 -5.13
C MET A 395 -30.58 -21.55 -4.76
N HIS A 396 -31.41 -21.90 -5.74
CA HIS A 396 -32.73 -22.51 -5.54
C HIS A 396 -32.79 -24.01 -5.92
N GLY A 397 -31.83 -24.52 -6.69
CA GLY A 397 -31.94 -25.83 -7.32
C GLY A 397 -32.85 -25.81 -8.55
N ILE A 398 -33.18 -27.01 -9.05
CA ILE A 398 -34.13 -27.22 -10.14
C ILE A 398 -35.53 -27.42 -9.53
N ASP A 399 -36.54 -26.77 -10.11
CA ASP A 399 -37.96 -26.86 -9.75
C ASP A 399 -38.25 -26.87 -8.24
N PRO A 400 -37.86 -25.81 -7.49
CA PRO A 400 -38.14 -25.68 -6.07
C PRO A 400 -39.65 -25.57 -5.79
N GLU A 401 -40.09 -26.11 -4.66
CA GLU A 401 -41.42 -25.84 -4.12
C GLU A 401 -41.54 -24.35 -3.76
N ILE A 402 -42.62 -23.69 -4.17
CA ILE A 402 -42.83 -22.24 -3.97
C ILE A 402 -43.83 -22.01 -2.83
N ASP A 403 -43.45 -21.20 -1.85
CA ASP A 403 -44.35 -20.72 -0.81
C ASP A 403 -45.42 -19.78 -1.41
N VAL A 404 -46.66 -20.27 -1.39
CA VAL A 404 -47.87 -19.59 -1.88
C VAL A 404 -48.11 -18.23 -1.20
N LEU A 405 -47.57 -17.99 0.00
CA LEU A 405 -47.76 -16.73 0.73
C LEU A 405 -46.71 -15.66 0.44
N THR A 406 -45.50 -16.04 -0.01
CA THR A 406 -44.40 -15.09 -0.25
C THR A 406 -43.84 -15.11 -1.67
N ASP A 407 -44.32 -16.02 -2.52
CA ASP A 407 -43.88 -16.29 -3.90
C ASP A 407 -42.36 -16.59 -3.98
N ARG A 408 -41.88 -17.45 -3.07
CA ARG A 408 -40.46 -17.75 -2.88
C ARG A 408 -40.17 -19.25 -2.84
N PRO A 409 -39.01 -19.69 -3.37
CA PRO A 409 -38.59 -21.08 -3.29
C PRO A 409 -38.26 -21.48 -1.84
N ILE A 410 -38.83 -22.58 -1.38
CA ILE A 410 -38.61 -23.15 -0.04
C ILE A 410 -37.30 -23.96 -0.07
N VAL A 411 -36.18 -23.25 0.10
CA VAL A 411 -34.83 -23.84 0.01
C VAL A 411 -33.99 -23.56 1.26
N PRO A 412 -33.08 -24.47 1.66
CA PRO A 412 -32.18 -24.21 2.78
C PRO A 412 -31.19 -23.10 2.42
N PRO A 413 -30.94 -22.13 3.32
CA PRO A 413 -30.05 -20.99 3.02
C PRO A 413 -28.63 -21.46 2.70
N ARG A 414 -27.98 -20.69 1.83
CA ARG A 414 -26.60 -20.94 1.42
C ARG A 414 -25.63 -20.52 2.53
N ARG A 415 -24.58 -21.30 2.75
CA ARG A 415 -23.51 -21.00 3.74
C ARG A 415 -22.44 -20.02 3.22
N LEU A 416 -22.71 -19.34 2.11
CA LEU A 416 -21.77 -18.44 1.44
C LEU A 416 -21.60 -17.14 2.25
N LYS A 417 -20.37 -16.91 2.71
CA LYS A 417 -19.91 -15.64 3.29
C LYS A 417 -19.29 -14.73 2.24
N HIS A 418 -18.69 -15.29 1.20
CA HIS A 418 -18.11 -14.52 0.11
C HIS A 418 -18.53 -15.07 -1.25
N LEU A 419 -19.08 -14.19 -2.09
CA LEU A 419 -19.41 -14.48 -3.48
C LEU A 419 -18.75 -13.43 -4.38
N ASP A 420 -17.89 -13.89 -5.28
CA ASP A 420 -17.30 -13.09 -6.35
C ASP A 420 -17.70 -13.66 -7.72
N VAL A 421 -18.43 -12.84 -8.48
CA VAL A 421 -18.91 -13.09 -9.83
C VAL A 421 -18.51 -11.94 -10.77
N HIS A 422 -17.42 -11.20 -10.50
CA HIS A 422 -17.05 -10.07 -11.36
C HIS A 422 -16.79 -10.49 -12.81
N GLN A 423 -17.15 -9.59 -13.74
CA GLN A 423 -16.91 -9.75 -15.17
C GLN A 423 -17.58 -11.01 -15.76
N CYS A 424 -18.83 -11.29 -15.34
CA CYS A 424 -19.70 -12.32 -15.92
C CYS A 424 -20.73 -11.62 -16.84
N PRO A 425 -20.54 -11.61 -18.17
CA PRO A 425 -21.30 -10.75 -19.08
C PRO A 425 -22.73 -11.22 -19.37
N GLU A 426 -23.06 -12.46 -19.02
CA GLU A 426 -24.38 -13.10 -19.20
C GLU A 426 -25.23 -13.09 -17.91
N LEU A 427 -24.79 -12.35 -16.90
CA LEU A 427 -25.47 -12.17 -15.62
C LEU A 427 -26.29 -10.86 -15.61
N THR A 428 -27.56 -10.95 -15.24
CA THR A 428 -28.50 -9.81 -15.18
C THR A 428 -29.14 -9.69 -13.80
N ASP A 429 -30.02 -8.68 -13.65
CA ASP A 429 -30.85 -8.51 -12.46
C ASP A 429 -31.64 -9.77 -12.07
N VAL A 430 -32.02 -10.62 -13.03
CA VAL A 430 -32.81 -11.84 -12.75
C VAL A 430 -32.00 -12.87 -11.98
N GLY A 431 -30.74 -13.10 -12.38
CA GLY A 431 -29.82 -13.98 -11.67
C GLY A 431 -29.45 -13.42 -10.31
N VAL A 432 -29.09 -12.14 -10.22
CA VAL A 432 -28.67 -11.51 -8.94
C VAL A 432 -29.82 -11.46 -7.94
N LYS A 433 -31.07 -11.23 -8.35
CA LYS A 433 -32.24 -11.29 -7.45
C LYS A 433 -32.46 -12.67 -6.81
N SER A 434 -31.96 -13.76 -7.40
CA SER A 434 -31.99 -15.10 -6.76
C SER A 434 -31.10 -15.22 -5.51
N LEU A 435 -30.15 -14.30 -5.30
CA LEU A 435 -29.36 -14.24 -4.06
C LEU A 435 -30.21 -13.74 -2.88
N ALA A 436 -31.21 -12.88 -3.12
CA ALA A 436 -31.97 -12.23 -2.06
C ALA A 436 -32.68 -13.25 -1.16
N HIS A 437 -32.54 -13.08 0.16
CA HIS A 437 -32.97 -14.01 1.23
C HIS A 437 -32.21 -15.35 1.31
N ASN A 438 -31.53 -15.79 0.25
CA ASN A 438 -30.86 -17.09 0.18
C ASN A 438 -29.43 -17.10 0.75
N VAL A 439 -28.75 -15.94 0.85
CA VAL A 439 -27.39 -15.80 1.41
C VAL A 439 -27.35 -14.94 2.70
N PRO A 440 -28.06 -15.29 3.79
CA PRO A 440 -28.13 -14.46 4.99
C PRO A 440 -26.79 -14.32 5.74
N GLU A 441 -25.86 -15.25 5.55
CA GLU A 441 -24.50 -15.23 6.12
C GLU A 441 -23.48 -14.43 5.29
N LEU A 442 -23.90 -13.72 4.22
CA LEU A 442 -22.98 -13.03 3.31
C LEU A 442 -22.25 -11.87 3.98
N GLU A 443 -20.92 -11.98 4.06
CA GLU A 443 -19.98 -10.98 4.56
C GLU A 443 -19.34 -10.15 3.43
N GLY A 444 -19.23 -10.69 2.21
CA GLY A 444 -18.64 -9.99 1.06
C GLY A 444 -19.29 -10.35 -0.29
N LEU A 445 -19.60 -9.33 -1.09
CA LEU A 445 -20.23 -9.45 -2.41
C LEU A 445 -19.48 -8.62 -3.45
N GLN A 446 -19.13 -9.24 -4.57
CA GLN A 446 -18.42 -8.60 -5.68
C GLN A 446 -19.13 -8.89 -7.01
N LEU A 447 -19.71 -7.83 -7.60
CA LEU A 447 -20.54 -7.85 -8.82
C LEU A 447 -19.93 -6.98 -9.96
N SER A 448 -18.69 -6.52 -9.80
CA SER A 448 -18.07 -5.55 -10.71
C SER A 448 -18.03 -6.01 -12.18
N GLN A 449 -18.11 -5.07 -13.13
CA GLN A 449 -18.05 -5.34 -14.58
C GLN A 449 -19.16 -6.26 -15.12
N CYS A 450 -20.37 -6.17 -14.55
CA CYS A 450 -21.57 -6.88 -15.00
C CYS A 450 -22.60 -5.86 -15.55
N PRO A 451 -22.50 -5.45 -16.83
CA PRO A 451 -23.14 -4.23 -17.35
C PRO A 451 -24.68 -4.29 -17.47
N GLN A 452 -25.30 -5.44 -17.20
CA GLN A 452 -26.75 -5.63 -17.20
C GLN A 452 -27.37 -5.63 -15.79
N LEU A 453 -26.61 -5.21 -14.77
CA LEU A 453 -27.12 -5.02 -13.40
C LEU A 453 -27.58 -3.58 -13.18
N SER A 454 -28.79 -3.42 -12.65
CA SER A 454 -29.39 -2.14 -12.26
C SER A 454 -29.49 -1.99 -10.74
N ASP A 455 -30.06 -0.86 -10.29
CA ASP A 455 -30.28 -0.59 -8.87
C ASP A 455 -31.08 -1.69 -8.16
N ASP A 456 -32.13 -2.23 -8.80
CA ASP A 456 -33.11 -3.09 -8.13
C ASP A 456 -32.51 -4.40 -7.62
N SER A 457 -31.64 -5.05 -8.39
CA SER A 457 -31.08 -6.35 -8.00
C SER A 457 -30.10 -6.21 -6.83
N VAL A 458 -29.26 -5.17 -6.85
CA VAL A 458 -28.37 -4.84 -5.74
C VAL A 458 -29.20 -4.48 -4.49
N ILE A 459 -30.27 -3.70 -4.64
CA ILE A 459 -31.16 -3.30 -3.54
C ILE A 459 -31.85 -4.51 -2.88
N ASP A 460 -32.36 -5.47 -3.65
CA ASP A 460 -33.03 -6.65 -3.08
C ASP A 460 -32.04 -7.57 -2.33
N VAL A 461 -30.77 -7.64 -2.77
CA VAL A 461 -29.74 -8.38 -2.04
C VAL A 461 -29.33 -7.66 -0.75
N ILE A 462 -28.92 -6.38 -0.79
CA ILE A 462 -28.42 -5.66 0.40
C ILE A 462 -29.46 -5.53 1.54
N ARG A 463 -30.77 -5.54 1.19
CA ARG A 463 -31.88 -5.58 2.17
C ARG A 463 -31.91 -6.88 2.98
N THR A 464 -31.33 -7.96 2.46
CA THR A 464 -31.46 -9.33 3.00
C THR A 464 -30.14 -9.92 3.53
N THR A 465 -29.02 -9.21 3.37
CA THR A 465 -27.67 -9.61 3.82
C THR A 465 -27.20 -8.75 5.01
N PRO A 466 -27.69 -8.95 6.24
CA PRO A 466 -27.41 -8.07 7.39
C PRO A 466 -25.96 -8.14 7.89
N LEU A 467 -25.16 -9.12 7.44
CA LEU A 467 -23.76 -9.30 7.84
C LEU A 467 -22.75 -8.73 6.82
N LEU A 468 -23.22 -8.08 5.74
CA LEU A 468 -22.36 -7.60 4.67
C LEU A 468 -21.35 -6.54 5.18
N THR A 469 -20.06 -6.84 4.99
CA THR A 469 -18.91 -5.98 5.38
C THR A 469 -18.14 -5.44 4.19
N HIS A 470 -18.13 -6.17 3.06
CA HIS A 470 -17.45 -5.80 1.83
C HIS A 470 -18.44 -5.81 0.65
N LEU A 471 -18.51 -4.71 -0.09
CA LEU A 471 -19.35 -4.58 -1.28
C LEU A 471 -18.53 -3.96 -2.42
N GLU A 472 -18.46 -4.66 -3.55
CA GLU A 472 -17.75 -4.21 -4.75
C GLU A 472 -18.70 -4.19 -5.95
N LEU A 473 -18.92 -2.98 -6.46
CA LEU A 473 -19.88 -2.58 -7.49
C LEU A 473 -19.17 -1.64 -8.49
N GLU A 474 -17.99 -2.04 -8.96
CA GLU A 474 -17.19 -1.25 -9.90
C GLU A 474 -17.68 -1.46 -11.34
N ASP A 475 -17.70 -0.40 -12.14
CA ASP A 475 -18.00 -0.45 -13.58
C ASP A 475 -19.41 -0.98 -13.88
N LEU A 476 -20.41 -0.42 -13.18
CA LEU A 476 -21.85 -0.70 -13.36
C LEU A 476 -22.57 0.58 -13.83
N GLU A 477 -22.62 0.79 -15.15
CA GLU A 477 -23.15 2.02 -15.77
C GLU A 477 -24.58 2.41 -15.35
N GLN A 478 -25.44 1.41 -15.10
CA GLN A 478 -26.85 1.60 -14.76
C GLN A 478 -27.09 1.92 -13.27
N LEU A 479 -26.05 1.85 -12.44
CA LEU A 479 -26.13 2.01 -10.99
C LEU A 479 -26.28 3.49 -10.60
N THR A 480 -27.34 3.85 -9.88
CA THR A 480 -27.65 5.24 -9.53
C THR A 480 -27.48 5.51 -8.03
N ASN A 481 -27.74 6.75 -7.62
CA ASN A 481 -27.71 7.14 -6.21
C ASN A 481 -28.74 6.37 -5.34
N ASN A 482 -29.76 5.73 -5.94
CA ASN A 482 -30.82 5.03 -5.22
C ASN A 482 -30.28 3.84 -4.40
N THR A 483 -29.38 3.03 -4.97
CA THR A 483 -28.73 1.92 -4.24
C THR A 483 -28.03 2.38 -2.98
N LEU A 484 -27.28 3.48 -3.04
CA LEU A 484 -26.59 4.04 -1.87
C LEU A 484 -27.55 4.63 -0.82
N VAL A 485 -28.69 5.19 -1.26
CA VAL A 485 -29.74 5.69 -0.37
C VAL A 485 -30.45 4.53 0.34
N GLU A 486 -30.66 3.39 -0.32
CA GLU A 486 -31.21 2.18 0.31
C GLU A 486 -30.18 1.44 1.17
N LEU A 487 -28.93 1.31 0.72
CA LEU A 487 -27.80 0.77 1.49
C LEU A 487 -27.69 1.46 2.85
N ALA A 488 -27.79 2.80 2.87
CA ALA A 488 -27.75 3.63 4.08
C ALA A 488 -28.98 3.47 5.02
N LYS A 489 -29.98 2.68 4.64
CA LYS A 489 -31.15 2.28 5.47
C LYS A 489 -31.11 0.79 5.86
N CYS A 490 -30.31 -0.03 5.18
CA CYS A 490 -30.26 -1.47 5.37
C CYS A 490 -29.46 -1.86 6.64
N PRO A 491 -29.76 -3.02 7.26
CA PRO A 491 -29.10 -3.46 8.50
C PRO A 491 -27.58 -3.68 8.36
N CYS A 492 -27.08 -3.87 7.13
CA CYS A 492 -25.65 -3.97 6.84
C CYS A 492 -24.88 -2.64 7.03
N ALA A 493 -25.55 -1.47 7.06
CA ALA A 493 -24.89 -0.17 7.16
C ALA A 493 -23.98 -0.04 8.39
N GLU A 494 -24.37 -0.62 9.53
CA GLU A 494 -23.55 -0.60 10.75
C GLU A 494 -22.26 -1.45 10.64
N ARG A 495 -22.22 -2.42 9.71
CA ARG A 495 -21.13 -3.40 9.56
C ARG A 495 -20.26 -3.19 8.32
N LEU A 496 -20.68 -2.37 7.36
CA LEU A 496 -19.96 -2.12 6.12
C LEU A 496 -18.59 -1.47 6.40
N GLU A 497 -17.51 -2.20 6.11
CA GLU A 497 -16.13 -1.71 6.23
C GLU A 497 -15.55 -1.27 4.87
N HIS A 498 -15.97 -1.91 3.77
CA HIS A 498 -15.39 -1.74 2.43
C HIS A 498 -16.48 -1.52 1.37
N LEU A 499 -16.35 -0.45 0.58
CA LEU A 499 -17.25 -0.14 -0.54
C LEU A 499 -16.43 0.31 -1.76
N ASN A 500 -16.52 -0.43 -2.88
CA ASN A 500 -16.01 0.01 -4.18
C ASN A 500 -17.20 0.32 -5.09
N ILE A 501 -17.24 1.53 -5.64
CA ILE A 501 -18.22 2.01 -6.64
C ILE A 501 -17.52 2.77 -7.78
N SER A 502 -16.25 2.48 -8.04
CA SER A 502 -15.49 3.13 -9.11
C SER A 502 -16.14 2.90 -10.49
N TYR A 503 -15.95 3.85 -11.40
CA TYR A 503 -16.54 3.91 -12.74
C TYR A 503 -18.08 3.99 -12.82
N CYS A 504 -18.81 3.94 -11.71
CA CYS A 504 -20.26 4.16 -11.67
C CYS A 504 -20.62 5.66 -11.81
N GLU A 505 -20.51 6.19 -13.04
CA GLU A 505 -20.67 7.63 -13.31
C GLU A 505 -22.01 8.21 -12.80
N SER A 506 -23.09 7.42 -12.79
CA SER A 506 -24.42 7.87 -12.37
C SER A 506 -24.54 8.13 -10.86
N ILE A 507 -23.50 7.82 -10.07
CA ILE A 507 -23.42 8.10 -8.64
C ILE A 507 -22.77 9.46 -8.34
N GLY A 508 -23.28 10.16 -7.33
CA GLY A 508 -22.76 11.43 -6.83
C GLY A 508 -22.97 11.60 -5.32
N ASP A 509 -22.89 12.85 -4.86
CA ASP A 509 -22.98 13.17 -3.42
C ASP A 509 -24.33 12.76 -2.78
N VAL A 510 -25.42 12.72 -3.54
CA VAL A 510 -26.77 12.45 -2.99
C VAL A 510 -26.84 11.09 -2.32
N GLY A 511 -26.27 10.06 -2.95
CA GLY A 511 -26.14 8.72 -2.38
C GLY A 511 -25.00 8.64 -1.35
N MET A 512 -23.79 9.05 -1.73
CA MET A 512 -22.61 8.84 -0.88
C MET A 512 -22.66 9.63 0.44
N LEU A 513 -23.31 10.79 0.48
CA LEU A 513 -23.55 11.52 1.73
C LEU A 513 -24.45 10.73 2.70
N GLN A 514 -25.34 9.84 2.25
CA GLN A 514 -26.11 8.99 3.16
C GLN A 514 -25.26 7.83 3.69
N VAL A 515 -24.46 7.19 2.83
CA VAL A 515 -23.50 6.13 3.23
C VAL A 515 -22.53 6.66 4.29
N MET A 516 -21.91 7.81 4.05
CA MET A 516 -21.03 8.48 5.03
C MET A 516 -21.77 8.87 6.32
N LYS A 517 -23.11 9.02 6.30
CA LYS A 517 -23.91 9.35 7.49
C LYS A 517 -24.36 8.13 8.28
N SER A 518 -24.67 7.02 7.62
CA SER A 518 -25.20 5.79 8.22
C SER A 518 -24.16 4.71 8.51
N CYS A 519 -22.99 4.71 7.85
CA CYS A 519 -21.99 3.65 7.98
C CYS A 519 -20.80 4.10 8.88
N PRO A 520 -20.87 3.93 10.22
CA PRO A 520 -19.84 4.44 11.13
C PRO A 520 -18.50 3.70 11.02
N ASN A 521 -18.55 2.41 10.66
CA ASN A 521 -17.40 1.49 10.65
C ASN A 521 -16.67 1.43 9.30
N ILE A 522 -17.07 2.25 8.32
CA ILE A 522 -16.46 2.25 6.99
C ILE A 522 -14.97 2.66 7.06
N ARG A 523 -14.11 1.85 6.44
CA ARG A 523 -12.64 1.94 6.49
C ARG A 523 -12.00 2.09 5.11
N PHE A 524 -12.69 1.68 4.06
CA PHE A 524 -12.18 1.71 2.69
C PHE A 524 -13.31 2.08 1.74
N VAL A 525 -13.13 3.18 0.98
CA VAL A 525 -14.06 3.55 -0.09
C VAL A 525 -13.28 3.94 -1.34
N GLU A 526 -13.55 3.24 -2.44
CA GLU A 526 -13.07 3.60 -3.78
C GLU A 526 -14.28 4.05 -4.61
N MET A 527 -14.15 5.21 -5.26
CA MET A 527 -15.24 5.91 -5.96
C MET A 527 -14.71 6.67 -7.18
N ASP A 528 -13.70 6.10 -7.85
CA ASP A 528 -13.00 6.71 -8.96
C ASP A 528 -13.92 6.94 -10.15
N ASN A 529 -13.68 7.98 -10.94
CA ASN A 529 -14.51 8.34 -12.12
C ASN A 529 -16.03 8.48 -11.82
N THR A 530 -16.41 8.86 -10.59
CA THR A 530 -17.80 9.18 -10.21
C THR A 530 -18.06 10.70 -10.25
N ARG A 531 -19.34 11.11 -10.18
CA ARG A 531 -19.75 12.53 -10.16
C ARG A 531 -19.73 13.15 -8.75
N ILE A 532 -19.05 12.52 -7.79
CA ILE A 532 -18.90 12.95 -6.39
C ILE A 532 -18.07 14.24 -6.29
N SER A 533 -18.37 15.11 -5.30
CA SER A 533 -17.69 16.39 -5.10
C SER A 533 -17.04 16.56 -3.72
N ASP A 534 -16.46 17.74 -3.50
CA ASP A 534 -15.92 18.22 -2.22
C ASP A 534 -16.88 18.03 -1.02
N LEU A 535 -18.20 17.98 -1.25
CA LEU A 535 -19.20 17.76 -0.20
C LEU A 535 -19.03 16.39 0.49
N THR A 536 -18.81 15.33 -0.29
CA THR A 536 -18.58 13.98 0.26
C THR A 536 -17.27 13.91 1.03
N LEU A 537 -16.19 14.52 0.52
CA LEU A 537 -14.91 14.62 1.24
C LEU A 537 -15.05 15.38 2.56
N MET A 538 -15.92 16.40 2.61
CA MET A 538 -16.19 17.17 3.82
C MET A 538 -17.00 16.40 4.88
N GLU A 539 -18.05 15.65 4.50
CA GLU A 539 -18.77 14.77 5.45
C GLU A 539 -17.87 13.63 5.92
N ALA A 540 -17.10 12.98 5.05
CA ALA A 540 -16.14 11.94 5.45
C ALA A 540 -15.10 12.48 6.45
N SER A 541 -14.57 13.67 6.19
CA SER A 541 -13.69 14.40 7.12
C SER A 541 -14.34 14.69 8.47
N PHE A 542 -15.60 15.14 8.46
CA PHE A 542 -16.38 15.38 9.67
C PHE A 542 -16.67 14.08 10.45
N ARG A 543 -16.85 12.94 9.75
CA ARG A 543 -17.04 11.61 10.35
C ARG A 543 -15.78 11.10 11.05
N VAL A 544 -14.63 11.17 10.40
CA VAL A 544 -13.36 10.77 11.03
C VAL A 544 -13.00 11.69 12.20
N ARG A 545 -13.23 13.01 12.09
CA ARG A 545 -13.10 13.96 13.22
C ARG A 545 -13.98 13.60 14.45
N LYS A 546 -15.12 12.88 14.26
CA LYS A 546 -15.97 12.39 15.36
C LYS A 546 -15.42 11.13 16.07
N ARG A 547 -14.54 10.35 15.44
CA ARG A 547 -13.90 9.16 16.04
C ARG A 547 -12.90 9.51 17.17
N GLY A 548 -12.62 10.79 17.37
CA GLY A 548 -12.02 11.32 18.60
C GLY A 548 -10.52 11.62 18.54
N TYR A 549 -9.94 11.91 19.70
CA TYR A 549 -8.55 12.33 19.88
C TYR A 549 -7.97 11.70 21.15
N SER A 550 -6.70 11.29 21.10
CA SER A 550 -5.95 10.69 22.22
C SER A 550 -4.47 11.09 22.17
N GLU A 551 -3.67 10.56 23.09
CA GLU A 551 -2.22 10.81 23.18
C GLU A 551 -1.39 9.85 22.29
N ASN A 552 -2.04 8.85 21.68
CA ASN A 552 -1.41 7.93 20.74
C ASN A 552 -1.18 8.58 19.38
N LEU A 553 -0.11 8.16 18.68
CA LEU A 553 0.10 8.56 17.28
C LEU A 553 -1.11 8.17 16.40
N PRO A 554 -1.50 9.03 15.44
CA PRO A 554 -2.68 8.82 14.61
C PRO A 554 -2.51 7.59 13.72
N LYS A 555 -3.62 6.90 13.43
CA LYS A 555 -3.67 5.74 12.52
C LYS A 555 -4.53 6.04 11.30
N VAL A 556 -4.34 5.31 10.20
CA VAL A 556 -5.27 5.37 9.08
C VAL A 556 -6.55 4.63 9.47
N GLY A 557 -7.66 5.36 9.59
CA GLY A 557 -8.97 4.80 9.95
C GLY A 557 -10.00 4.83 8.81
N LEU A 558 -9.74 5.62 7.78
CA LEU A 558 -10.49 5.63 6.53
C LEU A 558 -9.52 5.81 5.36
N ARG A 559 -9.63 4.98 4.34
CA ARG A 559 -9.00 5.15 3.03
C ARG A 559 -10.06 5.62 2.06
N LEU A 560 -9.77 6.71 1.34
CA LEU A 560 -10.62 7.22 0.28
C LEU A 560 -9.81 7.26 -1.01
N VAL A 561 -10.41 6.82 -2.11
CA VAL A 561 -9.79 6.82 -3.44
C VAL A 561 -10.74 7.53 -4.39
N VAL A 562 -10.26 8.65 -4.91
CA VAL A 562 -10.99 9.65 -5.72
C VAL A 562 -10.13 10.12 -6.91
N PHE A 563 -9.64 9.17 -7.70
CA PHE A 563 -9.08 9.44 -9.01
C PHE A 563 -10.19 9.88 -9.98
N ASP A 564 -9.86 10.84 -10.83
CA ASP A 564 -10.67 11.35 -11.97
C ASP A 564 -12.14 11.71 -11.68
N CYS A 565 -12.47 11.94 -10.40
CA CYS A 565 -13.75 12.47 -9.94
C CYS A 565 -13.87 13.95 -10.35
N ALA A 566 -14.53 14.24 -11.46
CA ALA A 566 -14.53 15.56 -12.12
C ALA A 566 -15.04 16.73 -11.24
N ASN A 567 -15.84 16.45 -10.21
CA ASN A 567 -16.38 17.46 -9.28
C ASN A 567 -15.56 17.60 -7.97
N VAL A 568 -14.50 16.82 -7.77
CA VAL A 568 -13.56 16.98 -6.65
C VAL A 568 -12.54 18.04 -7.01
N THR A 569 -12.45 19.08 -6.18
CA THR A 569 -11.50 20.18 -6.34
C THR A 569 -10.40 20.13 -5.27
N TRP A 570 -9.38 20.97 -5.44
CA TRP A 570 -8.41 21.17 -4.37
C TRP A 570 -9.05 21.67 -3.06
N ALA A 571 -10.22 22.32 -3.07
CA ALA A 571 -10.86 22.77 -1.84
C ALA A 571 -11.31 21.59 -0.94
N GLY A 572 -11.91 20.55 -1.51
CA GLY A 572 -12.26 19.32 -0.78
C GLY A 572 -11.03 18.55 -0.31
N VAL A 573 -10.05 18.35 -1.18
CA VAL A 573 -8.77 17.70 -0.83
C VAL A 573 -8.06 18.45 0.30
N LYS A 574 -8.01 19.79 0.23
CA LYS A 574 -7.44 20.63 1.28
C LYS A 574 -8.20 20.53 2.60
N GLU A 575 -9.52 20.36 2.58
CA GLU A 575 -10.28 20.15 3.83
C GLU A 575 -10.00 18.77 4.44
N VAL A 576 -9.74 17.73 3.64
CA VAL A 576 -9.25 16.43 4.15
C VAL A 576 -7.90 16.59 4.84
N LEU A 577 -6.94 17.27 4.21
CA LEU A 577 -5.63 17.56 4.81
C LEU A 577 -5.75 18.44 6.06
N SER A 578 -6.56 19.51 6.02
CA SER A 578 -6.85 20.36 7.18
C SER A 578 -7.44 19.55 8.34
N SER A 579 -8.25 18.52 8.04
CA SER A 579 -8.87 17.62 9.00
C SER A 579 -7.87 16.68 9.67
N ASN A 580 -6.98 16.08 8.88
CA ASN A 580 -5.91 15.20 9.39
C ASN A 580 -4.96 15.95 10.35
N ALA A 581 -4.78 17.26 10.17
CA ALA A 581 -3.98 18.12 11.05
C ALA A 581 -4.80 18.93 12.11
N TYR A 582 -6.12 18.74 12.21
CA TYR A 582 -6.97 19.55 13.08
C TYR A 582 -6.91 19.12 14.55
N ILE A 583 -6.72 20.06 15.48
CA ILE A 583 -6.93 19.85 16.93
C ILE A 583 -7.97 20.86 17.45
N PRO A 584 -9.05 20.41 18.13
CA PRO A 584 -10.03 21.28 18.80
C PRO A 584 -9.37 22.27 19.76
N ARG A 585 -9.84 23.53 19.79
CA ARG A 585 -9.23 24.58 20.64
C ARG A 585 -9.20 24.25 22.14
N SER A 586 -10.18 23.49 22.64
CA SER A 586 -10.24 23.01 24.02
C SER A 586 -9.25 21.89 24.37
N ARG A 587 -8.64 21.25 23.36
CA ARG A 587 -7.62 20.20 23.52
C ARG A 587 -6.21 20.69 23.17
N LYS A 588 -6.03 21.98 22.87
CA LYS A 588 -4.69 22.55 22.68
C LYS A 588 -4.06 22.78 24.06
N PRO A 589 -2.76 22.47 24.25
CA PRO A 589 -2.06 22.84 25.46
C PRO A 589 -2.13 24.37 25.63
N SER A 590 -2.51 24.82 26.82
CA SER A 590 -2.49 26.24 27.15
C SER A 590 -1.06 26.74 27.13
N SER A 591 -0.74 27.66 26.21
CA SER A 591 0.50 28.42 26.25
C SER A 591 0.66 29.07 27.62
N ALA A 592 1.81 28.88 28.27
CA ALA A 592 2.03 29.18 29.68
C ALA A 592 1.45 30.54 30.10
N VAL A 593 0.52 30.52 31.04
CA VAL A 593 -0.03 31.73 31.65
C VAL A 593 0.98 32.22 32.68
N THR A 594 1.70 33.31 32.35
CA THR A 594 2.60 33.98 33.29
C THR A 594 1.80 34.64 34.40
N ALA A 595 1.49 33.89 35.46
CA ALA A 595 0.86 34.39 36.66
C ALA A 595 1.84 35.31 37.42
N VAL A 596 1.66 36.63 37.28
CA VAL A 596 2.40 37.61 38.08
C VAL A 596 1.65 37.80 39.40
N THR A 597 2.01 37.01 40.41
CA THR A 597 1.62 37.26 41.80
C THR A 597 2.31 38.53 42.28
N ARG A 598 1.56 39.63 42.34
CA ARG A 598 2.01 40.87 42.97
C ARG A 598 1.50 40.89 44.41
N GLU A 599 2.36 40.44 45.32
CA GLU A 599 2.16 40.66 46.75
C GLU A 599 2.32 42.16 47.06
N LEU A 600 1.55 42.63 48.04
CA LEU A 600 1.59 43.99 48.58
C LEU A 600 1.92 43.85 50.07
N GLU A 601 3.19 43.96 50.41
CA GLU A 601 3.63 44.12 51.79
C GLU A 601 3.87 45.60 52.09
N GLU A 602 3.20 46.10 53.12
CA GLU A 602 3.48 47.40 53.74
C GLU A 602 4.39 47.16 54.95
N ASP A 603 5.72 47.30 54.81
CA ASP A 603 6.52 47.96 55.85
C ASP A 603 7.95 48.36 55.40
N ASN A 604 8.67 49.01 56.31
CA ASN A 604 9.90 49.78 56.09
C ASN A 604 11.19 48.95 56.12
N SER A 605 12.01 49.00 55.05
CA SER A 605 13.47 49.32 55.10
C SER A 605 14.17 49.15 53.74
N PRO A 606 15.30 49.85 53.49
CA PRO A 606 16.01 49.78 52.20
C PRO A 606 17.14 48.74 52.17
N THR A 607 16.83 47.49 51.80
CA THR A 607 17.84 46.49 51.40
C THR A 607 17.54 45.90 50.02
N THR A 608 18.55 45.85 49.16
CA THR A 608 18.42 45.53 47.72
C THR A 608 18.06 44.06 47.46
N ALA A 609 16.76 43.75 47.39
CA ALA A 609 16.29 42.42 47.02
C ALA A 609 16.56 42.11 45.53
N MET A 610 17.42 41.13 45.24
CA MET A 610 17.54 40.54 43.91
C MET A 610 16.30 39.68 43.61
N MET A 611 15.48 40.09 42.64
CA MET A 611 14.31 39.33 42.22
C MET A 611 14.73 38.07 41.42
N SER A 612 14.93 36.95 42.11
CA SER A 612 15.13 35.64 41.49
C SER A 612 13.79 35.03 41.05
N THR A 613 13.33 35.38 39.84
CA THR A 613 12.12 34.81 39.25
C THR A 613 12.32 33.34 38.86
N SER A 614 12.03 32.42 39.78
CA SER A 614 11.99 30.98 39.51
C SER A 614 10.81 30.64 38.61
N SER A 615 11.04 30.60 37.29
CA SER A 615 10.03 30.23 36.30
C SER A 615 9.72 28.73 36.35
N ILE A 616 8.97 28.29 37.36
CA ILE A 616 8.39 26.95 37.43
C ILE A 616 7.22 26.89 36.43
N THR A 617 7.55 26.83 35.14
CA THR A 617 6.58 26.46 34.11
C THR A 617 6.08 25.05 34.42
N PRO A 618 4.76 24.81 34.52
CA PRO A 618 4.24 23.46 34.62
C PRO A 618 4.66 22.64 33.39
N PRO A 619 4.81 21.31 33.51
CA PRO A 619 5.16 20.47 32.37
C PRO A 619 4.15 20.67 31.23
N PRO A 620 4.61 20.69 29.97
CA PRO A 620 3.70 20.85 28.83
C PRO A 620 2.68 19.69 28.83
N PRO A 621 1.38 19.95 28.63
CA PRO A 621 0.39 18.89 28.51
C PRO A 621 0.77 17.90 27.39
N PRO A 622 0.42 16.60 27.53
CA PRO A 622 0.76 15.60 26.53
C PRO A 622 0.19 15.97 25.15
N PRO A 623 0.92 15.66 24.06
CA PRO A 623 0.48 16.01 22.72
C PRO A 623 -0.77 15.20 22.35
N VAL A 624 -1.83 15.90 21.94
CA VAL A 624 -3.12 15.31 21.56
C VAL A 624 -3.23 15.22 20.04
N PHE A 625 -3.41 14.01 19.53
CA PHE A 625 -3.55 13.69 18.11
C PHE A 625 -4.98 13.22 17.79
N PRO A 626 -5.46 13.34 16.54
CA PRO A 626 -6.65 12.61 16.11
C PRO A 626 -6.42 11.10 16.25
N ASN A 627 -7.42 10.34 16.70
CA ASN A 627 -7.32 8.88 16.80
C ASN A 627 -7.06 8.24 15.43
N GLU A 628 -7.75 8.78 14.42
CA GLU A 628 -7.79 8.27 13.07
C GLU A 628 -7.71 9.42 12.06
N ILE A 629 -7.09 9.14 10.90
CA ILE A 629 -6.95 10.07 9.78
C ILE A 629 -7.45 9.44 8.48
N ILE A 630 -7.74 10.28 7.48
CA ILE A 630 -8.09 9.87 6.13
C ILE A 630 -6.82 9.71 5.29
N GLN A 631 -6.51 8.48 4.87
CA GLN A 631 -5.53 8.24 3.82
C GLN A 631 -6.22 8.42 2.46
N LEU A 632 -6.07 9.62 1.88
CA LEU A 632 -6.61 9.97 0.58
C LEU A 632 -5.67 9.54 -0.56
N LYS A 633 -6.22 8.91 -1.59
CA LYS A 633 -5.65 8.86 -2.95
C LYS A 633 -6.47 9.77 -3.87
N CYS A 634 -5.82 10.58 -4.69
CA CYS A 634 -6.47 11.51 -5.62
C CYS A 634 -5.55 11.81 -6.81
N PHE A 635 -6.01 12.65 -7.75
CA PHE A 635 -5.30 13.02 -8.98
C PHE A 635 -3.78 13.25 -8.80
N TYR A 636 -2.98 12.72 -9.73
CA TYR A 636 -1.51 12.64 -9.65
C TYR A 636 -0.80 13.96 -9.34
N GLY A 637 -1.33 15.10 -9.82
CA GLY A 637 -0.78 16.43 -9.54
C GLY A 637 -0.87 16.87 -8.07
N TRP A 638 -1.71 16.20 -7.27
CA TRP A 638 -1.93 16.47 -5.84
C TRP A 638 -1.38 15.35 -4.94
N GLN A 639 -1.33 14.10 -5.43
CA GLN A 639 -0.95 12.92 -4.65
C GLN A 639 0.37 13.07 -3.90
N MET A 640 1.41 13.65 -4.52
CA MET A 640 2.71 13.85 -3.85
C MET A 640 2.58 14.66 -2.55
N THR A 641 1.78 15.73 -2.57
CA THR A 641 1.54 16.59 -1.41
C THR A 641 0.72 15.87 -0.34
N VAL A 642 -0.28 15.09 -0.77
CA VAL A 642 -1.14 14.29 0.12
C VAL A 642 -0.34 13.20 0.83
N ASP A 643 0.54 12.48 0.11
CA ASP A 643 1.45 11.49 0.69
C ASP A 643 2.42 12.13 1.69
N GLU A 644 3.01 13.27 1.35
CA GLU A 644 3.96 13.99 2.21
C GLU A 644 3.30 14.64 3.43
N HIS A 645 2.05 15.10 3.31
CA HIS A 645 1.23 15.51 4.45
C HIS A 645 0.95 14.32 5.36
N ASN A 646 0.44 13.21 4.81
CA ASN A 646 0.06 12.03 5.58
C ASN A 646 1.26 11.41 6.31
N LYS A 647 2.46 11.40 5.70
CA LYS A 647 3.71 11.00 6.38
C LYS A 647 4.03 11.89 7.58
N ARG A 648 3.85 13.21 7.48
CA ARG A 648 4.11 14.15 8.59
C ARG A 648 3.08 13.99 9.71
N VAL A 649 1.81 13.81 9.37
CA VAL A 649 0.74 13.52 10.35
C VAL A 649 0.96 12.19 11.08
N LEU A 650 1.28 11.10 10.37
CA LEU A 650 1.55 9.79 10.97
C LEU A 650 2.83 9.78 11.84
N ARG A 651 3.75 10.72 11.65
CA ARG A 651 4.90 10.98 12.54
C ARG A 651 4.57 11.88 13.74
N GLY A 652 3.36 12.46 13.79
CA GLY A 652 2.93 13.40 14.83
C GLY A 652 3.26 14.88 14.55
N ASP A 653 3.97 15.25 13.47
CA ASP A 653 4.22 16.66 13.14
C ASP A 653 3.06 17.28 12.33
N LEU A 654 1.96 17.49 13.04
CA LEU A 654 0.78 18.20 12.55
C LEU A 654 1.09 19.66 12.18
N ALA A 655 2.17 20.24 12.74
CA ALA A 655 2.59 21.61 12.46
C ALA A 655 3.33 21.70 11.11
N ALA A 656 4.18 20.73 10.76
CA ALA A 656 4.80 20.63 9.45
C ALA A 656 3.77 20.29 8.36
N ALA A 657 2.86 19.35 8.62
CA ALA A 657 1.72 19.09 7.75
C ALA A 657 0.93 20.38 7.45
N SER A 658 0.56 21.13 8.49
CA SER A 658 -0.09 22.45 8.36
C SER A 658 0.73 23.54 7.67
N ARG A 659 2.07 23.40 7.58
CA ARG A 659 2.95 24.31 6.81
C ARG A 659 2.96 23.93 5.33
N LEU A 660 3.06 22.64 5.03
CA LEU A 660 3.05 22.09 3.67
C LEU A 660 1.77 22.50 2.90
N ASP A 661 0.60 22.35 3.53
CA ASP A 661 -0.70 22.70 2.94
C ASP A 661 -0.82 24.18 2.55
N ARG A 662 -0.14 25.06 3.30
CA ARG A 662 -0.10 26.50 3.04
C ARG A 662 0.85 26.82 1.90
N LYS A 663 2.09 26.31 1.96
CA LYS A 663 3.08 26.48 0.89
C LYS A 663 2.54 25.99 -0.46
N TRP A 664 1.84 24.85 -0.48
CA TRP A 664 1.25 24.30 -1.69
C TRP A 664 0.07 25.13 -2.20
N ALA A 665 -0.81 25.60 -1.30
CA ALA A 665 -1.91 26.50 -1.68
C ALA A 665 -1.40 27.85 -2.23
N ASP A 666 -0.35 28.41 -1.63
CA ASP A 666 0.31 29.63 -2.12
C ASP A 666 0.97 29.40 -3.50
N TYR A 667 1.59 28.22 -3.71
CA TYR A 667 2.16 27.80 -4.99
C TYR A 667 1.09 27.67 -6.09
N MET A 668 -0.03 26.99 -5.84
CA MET A 668 -1.10 26.87 -6.83
C MET A 668 -1.74 28.22 -7.16
N MET A 669 -2.07 29.02 -6.15
CA MET A 669 -2.65 30.36 -6.36
C MET A 669 -1.71 31.27 -7.15
N ALA A 670 -0.39 31.20 -6.90
CA ALA A 670 0.61 31.91 -7.68
C ALA A 670 0.76 31.40 -9.12
N THR A 671 0.54 30.09 -9.34
CA THR A 671 0.60 29.43 -10.66
C THR A 671 -0.62 29.78 -11.51
N GLU A 672 -1.82 29.75 -10.94
CA GLU A 672 -3.07 30.24 -11.57
C GLU A 672 -2.95 31.72 -11.96
N GLU A 673 -2.49 32.57 -11.03
CA GLU A 673 -2.17 33.98 -11.28
C GLU A 673 -1.18 34.18 -12.45
N ALA A 674 -0.25 33.24 -12.65
CA ALA A 674 0.76 33.31 -13.72
C ALA A 674 0.23 32.93 -15.11
N GLY A 675 -0.87 32.16 -15.16
CA GLY A 675 -1.66 31.90 -16.36
C GLY A 675 -2.54 33.10 -16.77
N ALA A 676 -3.13 33.79 -15.80
CA ALA A 676 -3.98 34.96 -16.04
C ALA A 676 -3.27 36.05 -16.88
N GLY A 677 -3.91 36.52 -17.94
CA GLY A 677 -3.35 37.45 -18.92
C GLY A 677 -3.28 38.93 -18.50
N GLY A 678 -2.86 39.79 -19.42
CA GLY A 678 -2.86 41.24 -19.27
C GLY A 678 -1.78 41.83 -18.35
N ALA A 679 -2.01 43.05 -17.88
CA ALA A 679 -1.04 43.83 -17.11
C ALA A 679 -0.56 43.09 -15.84
N GLY A 680 0.75 43.12 -15.59
CA GLY A 680 1.36 42.48 -14.42
C GLY A 680 1.77 41.01 -14.60
N ALA A 681 1.49 40.36 -15.75
CA ALA A 681 1.82 38.94 -15.97
C ALA A 681 3.28 38.56 -15.65
N ARG A 682 4.27 39.43 -15.97
CA ARG A 682 5.69 39.21 -15.61
C ARG A 682 5.94 39.17 -14.09
N ARG A 683 5.17 39.91 -13.30
CA ARG A 683 5.23 39.89 -11.82
C ARG A 683 4.58 38.62 -11.26
N ARG A 684 3.43 38.20 -11.81
CA ARG A 684 2.73 36.98 -11.41
C ARG A 684 3.56 35.73 -11.71
N ARG A 685 4.11 35.61 -12.93
CA ARG A 685 5.09 34.57 -13.32
C ARG A 685 6.37 34.55 -12.49
N ARG A 686 6.81 35.70 -11.95
CA ARG A 686 7.92 35.72 -10.97
C ARG A 686 7.48 35.11 -9.64
N ARG A 687 6.31 35.51 -9.12
CA ARG A 687 5.77 34.96 -7.86
C ARG A 687 5.55 33.45 -7.93
N ALA A 688 5.07 32.91 -9.05
CA ALA A 688 4.92 31.47 -9.25
C ALA A 688 6.25 30.72 -9.02
N ARG A 689 7.32 31.14 -9.70
CA ARG A 689 8.69 30.56 -9.58
C ARG A 689 9.31 30.74 -8.19
N GLU A 690 8.86 31.76 -7.45
CA GLU A 690 9.31 32.06 -6.09
C GLU A 690 8.62 31.13 -5.07
N ALA A 691 7.31 30.91 -5.24
CA ALA A 691 6.54 29.92 -4.48
C ALA A 691 6.95 28.46 -4.83
N GLU A 692 7.21 28.16 -6.10
CA GLU A 692 7.74 26.88 -6.59
C GLU A 692 9.06 26.53 -5.89
N ARG A 693 9.97 27.51 -5.77
CA ARG A 693 11.24 27.35 -5.04
C ARG A 693 11.01 27.15 -3.54
N LEU A 694 10.10 27.89 -2.92
CA LEU A 694 9.76 27.77 -1.50
C LEU A 694 9.09 26.45 -1.14
N TYR A 695 8.34 25.86 -2.08
CA TYR A 695 7.75 24.53 -1.96
C TYR A 695 8.82 23.44 -2.09
N ASN A 696 9.67 23.52 -3.12
CA ASN A 696 10.71 22.52 -3.41
C ASN A 696 11.93 22.56 -2.46
N ALA A 697 11.96 23.45 -1.45
CA ALA A 697 13.09 23.61 -0.53
C ALA A 697 12.96 22.81 0.79
N ASP A 698 11.76 22.43 1.22
CA ASP A 698 11.57 21.69 2.49
C ASP A 698 12.16 20.27 2.46
N ASP A 699 12.32 19.68 1.26
CA ASP A 699 12.96 18.37 1.06
C ASP A 699 14.42 18.30 1.60
N ASP A 700 15.09 19.45 1.77
CA ASP A 700 16.45 19.55 2.33
C ASP A 700 16.48 20.02 3.82
N GLU A 701 15.44 20.64 4.36
CA GLU A 701 15.41 21.15 5.76
C GLU A 701 14.88 20.12 6.79
N ASP A 702 13.98 19.21 6.41
CA ASP A 702 13.39 18.19 7.31
C ASP A 702 14.42 17.14 7.84
N ALA A 703 15.71 17.30 7.52
CA ALA A 703 16.82 16.50 8.05
C ALA A 703 17.25 16.88 9.50
N TYR A 704 16.85 18.04 10.02
CA TYR A 704 17.27 18.53 11.35
C TYR A 704 16.13 18.55 12.39
N GLY A 705 15.41 17.44 12.50
CA GLY A 705 14.55 17.16 13.66
C GLY A 705 15.38 16.93 14.94
N ILE A 706 14.93 17.48 16.07
CA ILE A 706 15.64 17.38 17.35
C ILE A 706 15.59 15.94 17.88
N GLY A 707 16.77 15.30 18.03
CA GLY A 707 16.94 14.13 18.89
C GLY A 707 16.62 12.76 18.28
N GLY A 708 17.14 12.44 17.08
CA GLY A 708 17.03 11.08 16.52
C GLY A 708 18.27 10.65 15.72
N ILE A 709 19.02 9.65 16.21
CA ILE A 709 20.09 9.01 15.42
C ILE A 709 19.43 8.06 14.41
N SER A 710 19.72 8.25 13.13
CA SER A 710 19.38 7.29 12.07
C SER A 710 20.51 7.18 11.06
N ALA A 711 20.80 5.96 10.60
CA ALA A 711 21.94 5.66 9.74
C ALA A 711 21.49 5.10 8.38
N LEU A 712 22.26 5.41 7.34
CA LEU A 712 22.30 4.71 6.04
C LEU A 712 20.95 4.61 5.28
N GLY A 713 20.55 5.70 4.59
CA GLY A 713 19.46 5.71 3.61
C GLY A 713 19.76 6.63 2.43
N GLY A 714 19.88 6.09 1.20
CA GLY A 714 20.43 6.81 0.05
C GLY A 714 19.52 7.90 -0.55
N ARG A 715 20.09 9.08 -0.84
CA ARG A 715 19.47 10.16 -1.62
C ARG A 715 18.97 9.66 -2.99
N ARG A 716 17.68 9.88 -3.30
CA ARG A 716 17.17 9.87 -4.69
C ARG A 716 16.93 11.29 -5.15
N ARG A 717 17.68 11.75 -6.16
CA ARG A 717 17.43 13.04 -6.82
C ARG A 717 16.12 12.97 -7.61
N ARG A 718 15.32 14.03 -7.53
CA ARG A 718 14.09 14.20 -8.32
C ARG A 718 14.46 14.33 -9.80
N ALA A 719 14.10 13.34 -10.61
CA ALA A 719 14.25 13.43 -12.07
C ALA A 719 13.18 14.39 -12.62
N GLN A 720 13.58 15.36 -13.44
CA GLN A 720 12.65 16.29 -14.08
C GLN A 720 11.99 15.64 -15.30
N SER A 721 10.82 15.01 -15.10
CA SER A 721 9.93 14.67 -16.21
C SER A 721 9.26 15.95 -16.72
N GLY A 722 9.74 16.46 -17.85
CA GLY A 722 9.17 17.64 -18.51
C GLY A 722 7.78 17.33 -19.08
N GLY A 723 6.73 17.55 -18.30
CA GLY A 723 5.35 17.46 -18.76
C GLY A 723 5.07 18.52 -19.83
N CYS A 724 4.75 18.09 -21.06
CA CYS A 724 4.45 19.00 -22.15
C CYS A 724 3.07 19.63 -21.96
N THR A 725 2.98 20.96 -22.06
CA THR A 725 1.69 21.67 -22.10
C THR A 725 1.07 21.50 -23.49
N VAL A 726 0.07 20.63 -23.62
CA VAL A 726 -0.85 20.60 -24.76
C VAL A 726 -1.92 21.69 -24.57
N MET A 727 -2.39 22.29 -25.67
CA MET A 727 -3.50 23.26 -25.68
C MET A 727 -4.83 22.57 -25.98
#